data_AF-A0A2D7KAA5-F1
#
_entry.id   AF-A0A2D7KAA5-F1
#
_cell.length_a   1.000
_cell.length_b   1.000
_cell.length_c   1.000
_cell.angle_alpha   90.00
_cell.angle_beta   90.00
_cell.angle_gamma   90.00
#
_symmetry.space_group_name_H-M   'P 1'
#
loop_
_entity.id
_entity.type
_entity.pdbx_description
1 polymer ?
#
loop_
_entity_poly.entity_id
_entity_poly.type
_entity_poly.pdbx_seq_one_letter_code
_entity_poly.pdbx_strand_id
1 'polypeptide(L)'
;MTDNSNHYDIIFAGWGASTCILMIEMEKNDLLKNQKILIIEPNEKIENDKTFCFWAEEKDEIYQSYQSIISNQWNGVQINANKSAPIKPVKYYHLDSINLYSWSRSIAEKYKISQLREKVMVIEGDHEITLTTEKSQFFSEWVFDSRPLDFNRFKNGKFNISQSFFGFKVKFLEKKINQDVYQMMDFRVSQSNATQFIYILPYSENSALVELTRFGKKLLKEKEAEIELDKYINEFFGSYEIMDREKGIIPMNSAISNQNSPNKCISIGTRAGNVKPSTGYAFKNMVNHSKQICKNGKLNTSKVKIRKRFHFYDQLLLIILTLWPNKGQPIFERLFKIKSASFVLKFLDEKTTIKEELSMFSKLQIGIFIKSVFYWFYWKVEKSIFPLLMISYLLLDSSIPNDDLIYLSNSNLFIIIVGMLAIGIPHGALDHLTQSLIKRQKITLKFIVIYIALMVPIFLFWYWNSTLALIFFILYSAWHFGQTEVNYWEVNNSILGFIWGLALFISIFSCHYEELSKILLLMSIELPFFTFSVFYLGIGVLIPFLIWAILYKKLDMILIILFFVFSSTKSLLLTFGLYFIFQHSRIGWSHLQNKLNYSNTKMFINALPFNIGAIILFTLFYNFLQLNLELGIVYSFIFLSAISFPHVICMHLFYKKIKKPF
;
A
#
# COMPACT_ATOMS: atom_id res chain seq x y z
N MET A 1 -25.46 -11.28 33.09
CA MET A 1 -26.10 -9.97 32.87
C MET A 1 -24.99 -9.00 32.55
N THR A 2 -24.75 -8.74 31.26
CA THR A 2 -23.83 -7.68 30.84
C THR A 2 -24.44 -6.34 31.23
N ASP A 3 -23.64 -5.48 31.84
CA ASP A 3 -24.07 -4.18 32.33
C ASP A 3 -24.57 -3.33 31.14
N ASN A 4 -25.89 -3.07 31.08
CA ASN A 4 -26.58 -2.41 29.96
C ASN A 4 -26.18 -0.92 29.79
N SER A 5 -25.29 -0.42 30.64
CA SER A 5 -24.80 0.96 30.67
C SER A 5 -23.97 1.31 29.42
N ASN A 6 -23.18 0.37 28.90
CA ASN A 6 -22.19 0.60 27.83
C ASN A 6 -22.67 0.28 26.40
N HIS A 7 -23.94 -0.09 26.22
CA HIS A 7 -24.54 -0.30 24.89
C HIS A 7 -25.13 1.00 24.34
N TYR A 8 -24.90 1.29 23.06
CA TYR A 8 -25.38 2.47 22.33
C TYR A 8 -25.90 2.07 20.95
N ASP A 9 -27.00 2.67 20.49
CA ASP A 9 -27.55 2.37 19.16
C ASP A 9 -26.59 2.81 18.05
N ILE A 10 -25.93 3.96 18.24
CA ILE A 10 -24.97 4.54 17.29
C ILE A 10 -23.71 5.02 18.04
N ILE A 11 -22.53 4.63 17.53
CA ILE A 11 -21.25 5.16 18.00
C ILE A 11 -20.49 5.83 16.84
N PHE A 12 -20.05 7.07 17.06
CA PHE A 12 -19.08 7.75 16.20
C PHE A 12 -17.67 7.59 16.79
N ALA A 13 -16.79 6.88 16.09
CA ALA A 13 -15.37 6.82 16.43
C ALA A 13 -14.64 7.99 15.72
N GLY A 14 -14.40 9.05 16.48
CA GLY A 14 -13.86 10.33 16.03
C GLY A 14 -14.93 11.36 15.66
N TRP A 15 -14.61 12.63 15.91
CA TRP A 15 -15.48 13.78 15.70
C TRP A 15 -14.88 14.76 14.65
N GLY A 16 -14.35 14.19 13.57
CA GLY A 16 -13.86 14.97 12.44
C GLY A 16 -14.98 15.52 11.56
N ALA A 17 -14.61 16.26 10.51
CA ALA A 17 -15.55 16.89 9.58
C ALA A 17 -16.58 15.93 8.99
N SER A 18 -16.20 14.69 8.67
CA SER A 18 -17.15 13.68 8.16
C SER A 18 -18.22 13.30 9.16
N THR A 19 -17.88 13.24 10.45
CA THR A 19 -18.83 12.97 11.53
C THR A 19 -19.80 14.13 11.67
N CYS A 20 -19.30 15.37 11.69
CA CYS A 20 -20.14 16.57 11.74
C CYS A 20 -21.13 16.64 10.56
N ILE A 21 -20.63 16.41 9.33
CA ILE A 21 -21.45 16.39 8.11
C ILE A 21 -22.50 15.27 8.17
N LEU A 22 -22.15 14.08 8.68
CA LEU A 22 -23.10 12.98 8.84
C LEU A 22 -24.16 13.26 9.90
N MET A 23 -23.80 13.87 11.03
CA MET A 23 -24.76 14.28 12.06
C MET A 23 -25.77 15.29 11.52
N ILE A 24 -25.31 16.29 10.75
CA ILE A 24 -26.19 17.27 10.09
C ILE A 24 -27.16 16.57 9.14
N GLU A 25 -26.68 15.60 8.35
CA GLU A 25 -27.53 14.85 7.42
C GLU A 25 -28.52 13.92 8.15
N MET A 26 -28.10 13.29 9.26
CA MET A 26 -28.97 12.48 10.11
C MET A 26 -30.05 13.32 10.77
N GLU A 27 -29.73 14.53 11.26
CA GLU A 27 -30.71 15.46 11.82
C GLU A 27 -31.78 15.82 10.78
N LYS A 28 -31.38 16.17 9.54
CA LYS A 28 -32.31 16.49 8.45
C LYS A 28 -33.28 15.35 8.12
N ASN A 29 -32.85 14.11 8.34
CA ASN A 29 -33.63 12.91 8.06
C ASN A 29 -34.28 12.32 9.34
N ASP A 30 -34.28 13.05 10.46
CA ASP A 30 -34.84 12.63 11.75
C ASP A 30 -34.24 11.32 12.33
N LEU A 31 -33.03 10.96 11.91
CA LEU A 31 -32.36 9.71 12.27
C LEU A 31 -31.69 9.70 13.65
N LEU A 32 -31.67 10.86 14.34
CA LEU A 32 -31.10 10.99 15.68
C LEU A 32 -32.16 10.86 16.79
N LYS A 33 -33.46 10.91 16.45
CA LYS A 33 -34.55 10.85 17.43
C LYS A 33 -34.61 9.46 18.07
N ASN A 34 -34.78 9.43 19.39
CA ASN A 34 -34.91 8.20 20.19
C ASN A 34 -33.73 7.22 20.06
N GLN A 35 -32.54 7.71 19.71
CA GLN A 35 -31.31 6.91 19.66
C GLN A 35 -30.42 7.24 20.85
N LYS A 36 -29.81 6.23 21.46
CA LYS A 36 -28.73 6.38 22.44
C LYS A 36 -27.40 6.45 21.67
N ILE A 37 -26.81 7.64 21.59
CA ILE A 37 -25.65 7.93 20.74
C ILE A 37 -24.42 8.28 21.58
N LEU A 38 -23.24 7.79 21.17
CA LEU A 38 -21.95 8.15 21.74
C LEU A 38 -20.97 8.66 20.68
N ILE A 39 -20.26 9.75 20.99
CA ILE A 39 -19.10 10.22 20.23
C ILE A 39 -17.85 9.98 21.07
N ILE A 40 -16.86 9.27 20.51
CA ILE A 40 -15.56 9.03 21.14
C ILE A 40 -14.48 9.77 20.35
N GLU A 41 -13.92 10.84 20.93
CA GLU A 41 -12.91 11.67 20.27
C GLU A 41 -11.89 12.19 21.29
N PRO A 42 -10.57 12.07 21.05
CA PRO A 42 -9.56 12.55 22.00
C PRO A 42 -9.44 14.08 22.11
N ASN A 43 -9.85 14.85 21.09
CA ASN A 43 -9.76 16.32 21.08
C ASN A 43 -11.13 17.00 21.32
N GLU A 44 -11.14 18.14 22.01
CA GLU A 44 -12.36 18.92 22.30
C GLU A 44 -13.01 19.59 21.07
N LYS A 45 -12.27 19.75 19.96
CA LYS A 45 -12.76 20.37 18.71
C LYS A 45 -13.27 21.80 18.87
N ILE A 46 -12.61 22.58 19.73
CA ILE A 46 -12.96 23.98 20.03
C ILE A 46 -12.13 25.03 19.26
N GLU A 47 -11.16 24.58 18.46
CA GLU A 47 -10.28 25.46 17.67
C GLU A 47 -10.62 25.39 16.17
N ASN A 48 -10.33 26.47 15.44
CA ASN A 48 -10.38 26.50 13.98
C ASN A 48 -9.11 25.86 13.40
N ASP A 49 -9.05 24.54 13.46
CA ASP A 49 -7.86 23.75 13.08
C ASP A 49 -7.70 23.55 11.57
N LYS A 50 -8.73 23.85 10.76
CA LYS A 50 -8.76 23.55 9.32
C LYS A 50 -9.65 24.52 8.54
N THR A 51 -9.22 24.75 7.31
CA THR A 51 -10.02 25.41 6.27
C THR A 51 -10.73 24.36 5.40
N PHE A 52 -12.05 24.51 5.21
CA PHE A 52 -12.81 23.75 4.21
C PHE A 52 -13.25 24.65 3.09
N CYS A 53 -13.07 24.19 1.84
CA CYS A 53 -13.60 24.90 0.69
C CYS A 53 -14.31 23.96 -0.27
N PHE A 54 -15.33 24.48 -0.95
CA PHE A 54 -16.05 23.78 -2.01
C PHE A 54 -16.56 24.78 -3.06
N TRP A 55 -16.92 24.28 -4.24
CA TRP A 55 -17.59 25.06 -5.26
C TRP A 55 -18.96 24.48 -5.59
N ALA A 56 -19.93 25.37 -5.76
CA ALA A 56 -21.31 25.04 -6.09
C ALA A 56 -22.01 26.24 -6.75
N GLU A 57 -23.12 25.97 -7.44
CA GLU A 57 -24.09 27.00 -7.78
C GLU A 57 -24.98 27.30 -6.56
N GLU A 58 -25.53 28.50 -6.46
CA GLU A 58 -26.42 28.87 -5.34
C GLU A 58 -27.70 28.03 -5.31
N LYS A 59 -28.14 27.49 -6.46
CA LYS A 59 -29.29 26.58 -6.53
C LYS A 59 -28.97 25.15 -6.06
N ASP A 60 -27.70 24.81 -5.91
CA ASP A 60 -27.31 23.46 -5.49
C ASP A 60 -27.66 23.24 -4.02
N GLU A 61 -28.18 22.06 -3.71
CA GLU A 61 -28.61 21.70 -2.35
C GLU A 61 -27.49 21.80 -1.30
N ILE A 62 -26.23 21.57 -1.69
CA ILE A 62 -25.08 21.73 -0.79
C ILE A 62 -24.89 23.19 -0.37
N TYR A 63 -25.11 24.15 -1.26
CA TYR A 63 -25.03 25.56 -0.89
C TYR A 63 -26.18 25.89 0.08
N GLN A 64 -27.41 25.55 -0.30
CA GLN A 64 -28.61 25.83 0.52
C GLN A 64 -28.49 25.22 1.93
N SER A 65 -27.90 24.03 2.01
CA SER A 65 -27.67 23.31 3.26
C SER A 65 -26.63 23.94 4.19
N TYR A 66 -25.64 24.65 3.65
CA TYR A 66 -24.47 25.11 4.41
C TYR A 66 -24.31 26.64 4.42
N GLN A 67 -25.21 27.38 3.77
CA GLN A 67 -25.12 28.83 3.60
C GLN A 67 -24.94 29.61 4.91
N SER A 68 -25.51 29.14 6.02
CA SER A 68 -25.42 29.79 7.33
C SER A 68 -24.04 29.72 7.97
N ILE A 69 -23.16 28.83 7.51
CA ILE A 69 -21.80 28.64 8.06
C ILE A 69 -20.68 28.96 7.05
N ILE A 70 -21.04 29.48 5.87
CA ILE A 70 -20.07 30.00 4.89
C ILE A 70 -19.52 31.33 5.43
N SER A 71 -18.21 31.40 5.64
CA SER A 71 -17.56 32.62 6.12
C SER A 71 -17.07 33.53 4.99
N ASN A 72 -16.66 32.97 3.86
CA ASN A 72 -16.20 33.75 2.70
C ASN A 72 -16.62 33.08 1.37
N GLN A 73 -16.66 33.89 0.30
CA GLN A 73 -16.92 33.42 -1.05
C GLN A 73 -16.11 34.21 -2.08
N TRP A 74 -15.76 33.57 -3.20
CA TRP A 74 -15.04 34.19 -4.31
C TRP A 74 -15.68 33.86 -5.65
N ASN A 75 -15.62 34.83 -6.57
CA ASN A 75 -16.24 34.78 -7.90
C ASN A 75 -15.22 34.58 -9.03
N GLY A 76 -13.95 34.85 -8.74
CA GLY A 76 -12.84 34.66 -9.67
C GLY A 76 -11.72 33.83 -9.08
N VAL A 77 -10.87 33.33 -9.96
CA VAL A 77 -9.64 32.63 -9.62
C VAL A 77 -8.45 33.24 -10.34
N GLN A 78 -7.30 33.21 -9.69
CA GLN A 78 -6.02 33.57 -10.26
C GLN A 78 -5.03 32.39 -10.17
N ILE A 79 -4.13 32.30 -11.15
CA ILE A 79 -3.04 31.33 -11.22
C ILE A 79 -1.76 32.09 -11.54
N ASN A 80 -0.72 31.94 -10.70
CA ASN A 80 0.50 32.76 -10.77
C ASN A 80 0.16 34.28 -10.88
N ALA A 81 0.95 35.02 -11.67
CA ALA A 81 0.72 36.42 -12.01
C ALA A 81 -0.26 36.65 -13.19
N ASN A 82 -1.00 35.62 -13.62
CA ASN A 82 -1.90 35.78 -14.77
C ASN A 82 -3.13 36.61 -14.41
N LYS A 83 -3.80 37.17 -15.42
CA LYS A 83 -5.08 37.85 -15.24
C LYS A 83 -6.11 36.90 -14.60
N SER A 84 -6.85 37.40 -13.61
CA SER A 84 -7.92 36.63 -12.98
C SER A 84 -9.01 36.25 -13.98
N ALA A 85 -9.65 35.11 -13.74
CA ALA A 85 -10.73 34.58 -14.58
C ALA A 85 -11.96 34.28 -13.73
N PRO A 86 -13.19 34.54 -14.23
CA PRO A 86 -14.40 34.17 -13.53
C PRO A 86 -14.55 32.65 -13.46
N ILE A 87 -15.15 32.15 -12.38
CA ILE A 87 -15.44 30.71 -12.20
C ILE A 87 -16.91 30.35 -12.42
N LYS A 88 -17.70 31.26 -13.03
CA LYS A 88 -19.11 31.04 -13.36
C LYS A 88 -19.37 29.68 -14.06
N PRO A 89 -20.51 29.03 -13.81
CA PRO A 89 -21.65 29.49 -12.98
C PRO A 89 -21.47 29.24 -11.47
N VAL A 90 -20.38 28.58 -11.06
CA VAL A 90 -20.15 28.28 -9.64
C VAL A 90 -19.44 29.44 -8.94
N LYS A 91 -19.56 29.47 -7.62
CA LYS A 91 -18.71 30.26 -6.72
C LYS A 91 -17.86 29.33 -5.87
N TYR A 92 -16.77 29.85 -5.33
CA TYR A 92 -15.91 29.15 -4.40
C TYR A 92 -16.26 29.60 -2.98
N TYR A 93 -16.63 28.66 -2.10
CA TYR A 93 -17.10 28.93 -0.75
C TYR A 93 -16.11 28.39 0.27
N HIS A 94 -15.90 29.14 1.35
CA HIS A 94 -15.05 28.81 2.47
C HIS A 94 -15.87 28.65 3.74
N LEU A 95 -15.50 27.64 4.53
CA LEU A 95 -16.04 27.39 5.85
C LEU A 95 -14.88 27.18 6.82
N ASP A 96 -14.94 27.88 7.95
CA ASP A 96 -14.09 27.61 9.09
C ASP A 96 -14.50 26.31 9.76
N SER A 97 -13.54 25.47 10.15
CA SER A 97 -13.84 24.20 10.83
C SER A 97 -14.60 24.42 12.13
N ILE A 98 -14.35 25.53 12.83
CA ILE A 98 -15.03 25.87 14.07
C ILE A 98 -16.55 26.05 13.89
N ASN A 99 -17.01 26.60 12.77
CA ASN A 99 -18.45 26.78 12.52
C ASN A 99 -19.15 25.43 12.30
N LEU A 100 -18.48 24.52 11.59
CA LEU A 100 -18.95 23.14 11.41
C LEU A 100 -18.99 22.38 12.75
N TYR A 101 -17.97 22.55 13.60
CA TYR A 101 -17.91 21.93 14.92
C TYR A 101 -19.00 22.48 15.84
N SER A 102 -19.21 23.80 15.87
CA SER A 102 -20.26 24.45 16.65
C SER A 102 -21.65 23.95 16.27
N TRP A 103 -21.94 23.81 14.97
CA TRP A 103 -23.21 23.22 14.54
C TRP A 103 -23.34 21.75 14.99
N SER A 104 -22.30 20.94 14.84
CA SER A 104 -22.39 19.54 15.31
C SER A 104 -22.54 19.43 16.85
N ARG A 105 -21.99 20.38 17.62
CA ARG A 105 -22.20 20.48 19.07
C ARG A 105 -23.64 20.85 19.42
N SER A 106 -24.25 21.81 18.72
CA SER A 106 -25.65 22.15 18.97
C SER A 106 -26.58 20.97 18.68
N ILE A 107 -26.25 20.13 17.68
CA ILE A 107 -26.93 18.85 17.44
C ILE A 107 -26.71 17.90 18.62
N ALA A 108 -25.46 17.74 19.07
CA ALA A 108 -25.14 16.86 20.20
C ALA A 108 -25.90 17.26 21.47
N GLU A 109 -26.02 18.55 21.76
CA GLU A 109 -26.79 19.08 22.90
C GLU A 109 -28.29 18.82 22.73
N LYS A 110 -28.85 19.16 21.55
CA LYS A 110 -30.28 18.99 21.24
C LYS A 110 -30.75 17.53 21.40
N TYR A 111 -29.93 16.58 20.98
CA TYR A 111 -30.24 15.14 21.04
C TYR A 111 -29.61 14.43 22.25
N LYS A 112 -29.01 15.17 23.19
CA LYS A 112 -28.35 14.64 24.40
C LYS A 112 -27.34 13.51 24.11
N ILE A 113 -26.54 13.69 23.06
CA ILE A 113 -25.52 12.74 22.61
C ILE A 113 -24.38 12.70 23.63
N SER A 114 -24.05 11.51 24.12
CA SER A 114 -22.91 11.29 25.03
C SER A 114 -21.59 11.56 24.33
N GLN A 115 -20.63 12.16 25.03
CA GLN A 115 -19.31 12.48 24.51
C GLN A 115 -18.23 11.92 25.43
N LEU A 116 -17.23 11.24 24.87
CA LEU A 116 -16.13 10.64 25.61
C LEU A 116 -14.79 11.05 25.02
N ARG A 117 -13.92 11.58 25.89
CA ARG A 117 -12.57 12.07 25.53
C ARG A 117 -11.55 10.96 25.60
N GLU A 118 -11.65 10.01 24.69
CA GLU A 118 -10.77 8.85 24.62
C GLU A 118 -10.36 8.53 23.19
N LYS A 119 -9.33 7.70 23.06
CA LYS A 119 -8.88 7.16 21.78
C LYS A 119 -9.40 5.74 21.61
N VAL A 120 -10.15 5.51 20.54
CA VAL A 120 -10.56 4.15 20.15
C VAL A 120 -9.38 3.43 19.49
N MET A 121 -8.99 2.31 20.09
CA MET A 121 -7.86 1.49 19.65
C MET A 121 -8.31 0.42 18.66
N VAL A 122 -9.35 -0.32 19.01
CA VAL A 122 -9.83 -1.49 18.28
C VAL A 122 -11.33 -1.40 18.04
N ILE A 123 -11.78 -1.86 16.86
CA ILE A 123 -13.19 -2.02 16.51
C ILE A 123 -13.33 -3.40 15.89
N GLU A 124 -14.11 -4.28 16.51
CA GLU A 124 -14.25 -5.70 16.14
C GLU A 124 -15.70 -6.17 16.31
N GLY A 125 -16.08 -7.27 15.64
CA GLY A 125 -17.43 -7.86 15.71
C GLY A 125 -18.26 -7.64 14.43
N ASP A 126 -19.22 -8.54 14.19
CA ASP A 126 -20.05 -8.60 12.98
C ASP A 126 -21.53 -8.24 13.21
N HIS A 127 -22.10 -8.55 14.38
CA HIS A 127 -23.51 -8.31 14.71
C HIS A 127 -23.66 -7.28 15.81
N GLU A 128 -22.94 -7.48 16.92
CA GLU A 128 -22.71 -6.45 17.93
C GLU A 128 -21.26 -6.01 17.82
N ILE A 129 -21.05 -4.73 17.48
CA ILE A 129 -19.72 -4.18 17.26
C ILE A 129 -19.18 -3.72 18.61
N THR A 130 -18.00 -4.22 18.95
CA THR A 130 -17.24 -3.83 20.14
C THR A 130 -16.23 -2.76 19.77
N LEU A 131 -16.24 -1.63 20.49
CA LEU A 131 -15.18 -0.63 20.44
C LEU A 131 -14.40 -0.66 21.76
N THR A 132 -13.09 -0.82 21.66
CA THR A 132 -12.18 -0.81 22.81
C THR A 132 -11.34 0.46 22.79
N THR A 133 -11.41 1.21 23.87
CA THR A 133 -10.52 2.35 24.15
C THR A 133 -9.37 1.91 25.07
N GLU A 134 -8.52 2.83 25.50
CA GLU A 134 -7.48 2.53 26.50
C GLU A 134 -8.06 2.21 27.88
N LYS A 135 -9.30 2.62 28.17
CA LYS A 135 -9.89 2.56 29.52
C LYS A 135 -11.23 1.81 29.60
N SER A 136 -11.92 1.64 28.49
CA SER A 136 -13.32 1.21 28.48
C SER A 136 -13.68 0.43 27.21
N GLN A 137 -14.82 -0.25 27.27
CA GLN A 137 -15.35 -1.02 26.17
C GLN A 137 -16.83 -0.68 25.97
N PHE A 138 -17.21 -0.44 24.72
CA PHE A 138 -18.56 -0.03 24.33
C PHE A 138 -19.09 -0.96 23.25
N PHE A 139 -20.42 -1.08 23.19
CA PHE A 139 -21.11 -1.97 22.25
C PHE A 139 -22.11 -1.17 21.42
N SER A 140 -22.22 -1.49 20.14
CA SER A 140 -23.19 -0.83 19.26
C SER A 140 -23.57 -1.65 18.05
N GLU A 141 -24.78 -1.39 17.53
CA GLU A 141 -25.20 -1.90 16.24
C GLU A 141 -24.62 -1.08 15.08
N TRP A 142 -24.49 0.24 15.22
CA TRP A 142 -24.03 1.13 14.16
C TRP A 142 -22.78 1.87 14.59
N VAL A 143 -21.69 1.67 13.84
CA VAL A 143 -20.44 2.37 14.10
C VAL A 143 -20.02 3.16 12.88
N PHE A 144 -19.72 4.44 13.07
CA PHE A 144 -19.16 5.30 12.04
C PHE A 144 -17.69 5.62 12.38
N ASP A 145 -16.75 4.99 11.67
CA ASP A 145 -15.31 5.12 11.91
C ASP A 145 -14.69 6.22 11.06
N SER A 146 -14.41 7.36 11.68
CA SER A 146 -13.74 8.52 11.07
C SER A 146 -12.26 8.62 11.45
N ARG A 147 -11.72 7.65 12.19
CA ARG A 147 -10.36 7.72 12.73
C ARG A 147 -9.33 7.86 11.60
N PRO A 148 -8.25 8.63 11.82
CA PRO A 148 -7.16 8.75 10.86
C PRO A 148 -6.61 7.38 10.43
N LEU A 149 -6.17 7.30 9.17
CA LEU A 149 -5.45 6.13 8.66
C LEU A 149 -4.06 6.04 9.31
N ASP A 150 -3.55 4.81 9.45
CA ASP A 150 -2.16 4.58 9.82
C ASP A 150 -1.23 5.18 8.75
N PHE A 151 -0.58 6.28 9.12
CA PHE A 151 0.27 7.06 8.22
C PHE A 151 1.57 6.32 7.84
N ASN A 152 2.03 5.37 8.65
CA ASN A 152 3.21 4.56 8.33
C ASN A 152 2.90 3.59 7.19
N ARG A 153 1.75 2.90 7.27
CA ARG A 153 1.27 2.05 6.18
C ARG A 153 1.06 2.84 4.90
N PHE A 154 0.54 4.07 5.01
CA PHE A 154 0.36 4.97 3.88
C PHE A 154 1.67 5.29 3.14
N LYS A 155 2.72 5.68 3.88
CA LYS A 155 4.04 6.07 3.31
C LYS A 155 4.71 4.97 2.50
N ASN A 156 4.47 3.71 2.86
CA ASN A 156 5.07 2.55 2.22
C ASN A 156 4.52 2.26 0.81
N GLY A 157 3.41 2.88 0.40
CA GLY A 157 2.87 2.73 -0.95
C GLY A 157 3.81 3.29 -2.01
N LYS A 158 4.03 2.51 -3.09
CA LYS A 158 4.98 2.83 -4.19
C LYS A 158 4.79 4.26 -4.71
N PHE A 159 3.57 4.63 -5.06
CA PHE A 159 3.17 5.94 -5.59
C PHE A 159 2.30 6.76 -4.63
N ASN A 160 2.48 6.55 -3.33
CA ASN A 160 1.81 7.38 -2.32
C ASN A 160 2.71 8.57 -1.98
N ILE A 161 2.10 9.77 -1.98
CA ILE A 161 2.73 11.04 -1.60
C ILE A 161 1.82 11.78 -0.64
N SER A 162 2.27 12.86 -0.03
CA SER A 162 1.43 13.69 0.82
C SER A 162 1.28 15.07 0.22
N GLN A 163 0.10 15.65 0.42
CA GLN A 163 -0.10 17.09 0.38
C GLN A 163 0.11 17.61 1.79
N SER A 164 1.32 18.10 2.06
CA SER A 164 1.66 18.76 3.33
C SER A 164 1.63 20.26 3.11
N PHE A 165 0.97 20.99 4.01
CA PHE A 165 0.80 22.42 3.88
C PHE A 165 0.98 23.14 5.21
N PHE A 166 1.37 24.40 5.10
CA PHE A 166 1.53 25.33 6.21
C PHE A 166 1.19 26.73 5.70
N GLY A 167 0.38 27.47 6.44
CA GLY A 167 -0.11 28.77 6.01
C GLY A 167 -0.20 29.80 7.13
N PHE A 168 -0.07 31.05 6.73
CA PHE A 168 -0.24 32.21 7.59
C PHE A 168 -1.55 32.91 7.25
N LYS A 169 -2.39 33.16 8.26
CA LYS A 169 -3.43 34.19 8.14
C LYS A 169 -2.75 35.52 8.45
N VAL A 170 -2.65 36.38 7.44
CA VAL A 170 -1.89 37.63 7.53
C VAL A 170 -2.76 38.84 7.31
N LYS A 171 -2.37 39.94 7.91
CA LYS A 171 -2.83 41.29 7.59
C LYS A 171 -1.70 42.03 6.86
N PHE A 172 -1.96 42.46 5.63
CA PHE A 172 -1.02 43.28 4.86
C PHE A 172 -1.09 44.73 5.33
N LEU A 173 0.08 45.34 5.55
CA LEU A 173 0.16 46.72 6.05
C LEU A 173 0.08 47.77 4.94
N GLU A 174 0.54 47.41 3.74
CA GLU A 174 0.70 48.35 2.62
C GLU A 174 -0.19 47.98 1.43
N LYS A 175 -0.07 46.74 0.94
CA LYS A 175 -0.71 46.32 -0.31
C LYS A 175 -2.17 45.92 -0.10
N LYS A 176 -3.05 46.48 -0.93
CA LYS A 176 -4.42 45.99 -1.10
C LYS A 176 -4.51 44.89 -2.15
N ILE A 177 -5.35 43.89 -1.89
CA ILE A 177 -5.62 42.75 -2.76
C ILE A 177 -7.10 42.71 -3.16
N ASN A 178 -7.41 42.00 -4.25
CA ASN A 178 -8.78 41.82 -4.69
C ASN A 178 -9.47 40.72 -3.86
N GLN A 179 -10.42 41.10 -3.01
CA GLN A 179 -11.11 40.17 -2.13
C GLN A 179 -12.07 39.20 -2.86
N ASP A 180 -12.43 39.46 -4.12
CA ASP A 180 -13.34 38.60 -4.91
C ASP A 180 -12.63 37.48 -5.67
N VAL A 181 -11.29 37.45 -5.63
CA VAL A 181 -10.44 36.56 -6.42
C VAL A 181 -9.50 35.78 -5.52
N TYR A 182 -9.72 34.47 -5.38
CA TYR A 182 -8.76 33.61 -4.71
C TYR A 182 -7.64 33.17 -5.67
N GLN A 183 -6.47 32.86 -5.13
CA GLN A 183 -5.37 32.32 -5.90
C GLN A 183 -5.24 30.82 -5.67
N MET A 184 -5.59 30.02 -6.67
CA MET A 184 -5.65 28.56 -6.52
C MET A 184 -4.26 27.91 -6.48
N MET A 185 -3.34 28.36 -7.32
CA MET A 185 -1.96 27.89 -7.36
C MET A 185 -1.03 29.01 -7.84
N ASP A 186 -0.05 29.39 -7.02
CA ASP A 186 1.10 30.20 -7.42
C ASP A 186 2.38 29.37 -7.35
N PHE A 187 2.98 29.06 -8.50
CA PHE A 187 4.22 28.30 -8.58
C PHE A 187 5.49 29.16 -8.49
N ARG A 188 5.38 30.48 -8.24
CA ARG A 188 6.51 31.41 -8.05
C ARG A 188 7.15 31.26 -6.67
N VAL A 189 7.45 30.01 -6.32
CA VAL A 189 8.14 29.56 -5.10
C VAL A 189 9.12 28.46 -5.45
N SER A 190 10.12 28.26 -4.59
CA SER A 190 11.09 27.18 -4.75
C SER A 190 10.38 25.83 -4.83
N GLN A 191 10.72 25.02 -5.84
CA GLN A 191 10.13 23.69 -5.99
C GLN A 191 10.81 22.63 -5.10
N SER A 192 12.04 22.85 -4.61
CA SER A 192 12.75 21.97 -3.66
C SER A 192 12.65 20.45 -3.94
N ASN A 193 12.78 20.03 -5.22
CA ASN A 193 12.60 18.65 -5.70
C ASN A 193 11.23 18.02 -5.40
N ALA A 194 10.20 18.85 -5.28
CA ALA A 194 8.80 18.51 -5.12
C ALA A 194 7.96 19.37 -6.08
N THR A 195 6.64 19.18 -6.10
CA THR A 195 5.74 20.19 -6.68
C THR A 195 5.20 21.07 -5.56
N GLN A 196 5.47 22.36 -5.63
CA GLN A 196 5.09 23.34 -4.60
C GLN A 196 4.37 24.53 -5.18
N PHE A 197 3.41 25.06 -4.44
CA PHE A 197 2.70 26.28 -4.80
C PHE A 197 2.16 27.00 -3.57
N ILE A 198 1.90 28.29 -3.72
CA ILE A 198 1.13 29.08 -2.77
C ILE A 198 -0.35 29.07 -3.14
N TYR A 199 -1.19 28.88 -2.13
CA TYR A 199 -2.63 29.05 -2.19
C TYR A 199 -3.01 30.30 -1.38
N ILE A 200 -3.83 31.19 -1.95
CA ILE A 200 -4.22 32.45 -1.28
C ILE A 200 -5.73 32.58 -1.22
N LEU A 201 -6.26 32.77 -0.02
CA LEU A 201 -7.67 33.07 0.24
C LEU A 201 -7.81 34.46 0.87
N PRO A 202 -8.20 35.49 0.09
CA PRO A 202 -8.49 36.81 0.63
C PRO A 202 -9.72 36.81 1.53
N TYR A 203 -9.58 37.32 2.76
CA TYR A 203 -10.70 37.55 3.67
C TYR A 203 -11.22 39.00 3.58
N SER A 204 -10.33 39.94 3.27
CA SER A 204 -10.64 41.35 3.00
C SER A 204 -9.65 41.92 1.97
N GLU A 205 -9.72 43.22 1.68
CA GLU A 205 -8.73 43.91 0.84
C GLU A 205 -7.30 43.87 1.40
N ASN A 206 -7.12 43.53 2.67
CA ASN A 206 -5.85 43.62 3.39
C ASN A 206 -5.62 42.45 4.35
N SER A 207 -6.41 41.39 4.28
CA SER A 207 -6.13 40.16 5.01
C SER A 207 -6.41 38.93 4.16
N ALA A 208 -5.57 37.90 4.31
CA ALA A 208 -5.68 36.65 3.58
C ALA A 208 -5.03 35.49 4.34
N LEU A 209 -5.46 34.27 4.05
CA LEU A 209 -4.63 33.09 4.22
C LEU A 209 -3.63 33.00 3.06
N VAL A 210 -2.34 32.86 3.36
CA VAL A 210 -1.27 32.55 2.40
C VAL A 210 -0.63 31.24 2.81
N GLU A 211 -0.84 30.18 2.02
CA GLU A 211 -0.48 28.81 2.37
C GLU A 211 0.51 28.21 1.38
N LEU A 212 1.64 27.71 1.87
CA LEU A 212 2.57 26.90 1.08
C LEU A 212 2.16 25.44 1.12
N THR A 213 1.82 24.89 -0.04
CA THR A 213 1.50 23.49 -0.23
C THR A 213 2.61 22.76 -0.98
N ARG A 214 2.95 21.54 -0.52
CA ARG A 214 3.88 20.61 -1.17
C ARG A 214 3.19 19.28 -1.48
N PHE A 215 3.28 18.84 -2.74
CA PHE A 215 3.04 17.44 -3.13
C PHE A 215 4.37 16.68 -3.17
N GLY A 216 4.54 15.68 -2.30
CA GLY A 216 5.75 14.87 -2.33
C GLY A 216 5.83 13.76 -1.29
N LYS A 217 6.82 12.87 -1.46
CA LYS A 217 7.17 11.82 -0.48
C LYS A 217 7.68 12.43 0.83
N LYS A 218 8.44 13.51 0.74
CA LYS A 218 9.00 14.25 1.87
C LYS A 218 8.02 15.33 2.31
N LEU A 219 7.61 15.27 3.57
CA LEU A 219 6.74 16.28 4.16
C LEU A 219 7.43 17.65 4.20
N LEU A 220 6.64 18.70 4.00
CA LEU A 220 7.02 20.09 4.27
C LEU A 220 7.26 20.25 5.77
N LYS A 221 8.43 20.76 6.14
CA LYS A 221 8.74 21.10 7.53
C LYS A 221 8.27 22.52 7.83
N GLU A 222 7.80 22.74 9.03
CA GLU A 222 7.29 24.04 9.50
C GLU A 222 8.30 25.18 9.28
N LYS A 223 9.51 25.07 9.84
CA LYS A 223 10.58 26.07 9.63
C LYS A 223 10.94 26.32 8.16
N GLU A 224 10.87 25.28 7.32
CA GLU A 224 11.14 25.41 5.89
C GLU A 224 10.02 26.22 5.21
N ALA A 225 8.77 26.00 5.63
CA ALA A 225 7.62 26.73 5.12
C ALA A 225 7.60 28.18 5.59
N GLU A 226 7.92 28.45 6.85
CA GLU A 226 7.95 29.81 7.41
C GLU A 226 8.92 30.71 6.64
N ILE A 227 10.12 30.21 6.32
CA ILE A 227 11.13 30.96 5.57
C ILE A 227 10.64 31.27 4.15
N GLU A 228 10.07 30.28 3.46
CA GLU A 228 9.59 30.46 2.09
C GLU A 228 8.35 31.37 2.03
N LEU A 229 7.45 31.27 3.02
CA LEU A 229 6.28 32.14 3.15
C LEU A 229 6.68 33.58 3.44
N ASP A 230 7.57 33.82 4.40
CA ASP A 230 8.05 35.17 4.73
C ASP A 230 8.70 35.82 3.51
N LYS A 231 9.57 35.09 2.81
CA LYS A 231 10.16 35.55 1.55
C LYS A 231 9.08 35.91 0.52
N TYR A 232 8.14 34.99 0.26
CA TYR A 232 7.10 35.18 -0.74
C TYR A 232 6.18 36.36 -0.40
N ILE A 233 5.75 36.47 0.86
CA ILE A 233 4.82 37.52 1.28
C ILE A 233 5.50 38.89 1.20
N ASN A 234 6.72 39.04 1.70
CA ASN A 234 7.46 40.29 1.61
C ASN A 234 7.71 40.71 0.15
N GLU A 235 8.07 39.76 -0.72
CA GLU A 235 8.33 40.02 -2.14
C GLU A 235 7.07 40.50 -2.89
N PHE A 236 5.91 39.87 -2.65
CA PHE A 236 4.71 40.14 -3.44
C PHE A 236 3.69 41.06 -2.77
N PHE A 237 3.69 41.20 -1.45
CA PHE A 237 2.70 41.96 -0.69
C PHE A 237 3.30 43.00 0.27
N GLY A 238 4.61 42.97 0.50
CA GLY A 238 5.30 43.87 1.42
C GLY A 238 5.10 43.46 2.88
N SER A 239 5.21 44.44 3.78
CA SER A 239 5.14 44.25 5.23
C SER A 239 3.80 43.66 5.67
N TYR A 240 3.83 42.71 6.62
CA TYR A 240 2.65 41.99 7.07
C TYR A 240 2.70 41.62 8.55
N GLU A 241 1.54 41.39 9.15
CA GLU A 241 1.37 40.86 10.51
C GLU A 241 0.74 39.47 10.44
N ILE A 242 1.29 38.50 11.17
CA ILE A 242 0.70 37.16 11.29
C ILE A 242 -0.39 37.19 12.37
N MET A 243 -1.62 36.93 11.97
CA MET A 243 -2.77 36.83 12.85
C MET A 243 -2.93 35.41 13.41
N ASP A 244 -2.68 34.40 12.57
CA ASP A 244 -2.88 32.99 12.91
C ASP A 244 -2.05 32.08 11.98
N ARG A 245 -1.93 30.80 12.33
CA ARG A 245 -1.19 29.78 11.56
C ARG A 245 -2.05 28.54 11.39
N GLU A 246 -2.00 27.94 10.21
CA GLU A 246 -2.60 26.62 9.99
C GLU A 246 -1.61 25.64 9.37
N LYS A 247 -1.80 24.36 9.65
CA LYS A 247 -0.98 23.30 9.07
C LYS A 247 -1.74 22.00 8.94
N GLY A 248 -1.38 21.21 7.95
CA GLY A 248 -2.01 19.93 7.75
C GLY A 248 -1.29 19.01 6.79
N ILE A 249 -1.72 17.76 6.82
CA ILE A 249 -1.22 16.71 5.95
C ILE A 249 -2.42 15.94 5.43
N ILE A 250 -2.60 15.96 4.11
CA ILE A 250 -3.61 15.16 3.41
C ILE A 250 -2.90 14.01 2.70
N PRO A 251 -3.25 12.74 3.02
CA PRO A 251 -2.68 11.59 2.33
C PRO A 251 -3.21 11.50 0.89
N MET A 252 -2.30 11.39 -0.08
CA MET A 252 -2.61 11.21 -1.50
C MET A 252 -2.33 9.76 -1.93
N ASN A 253 -3.37 8.93 -1.94
CA ASN A 253 -3.25 7.47 -2.06
C ASN A 253 -3.52 6.97 -3.49
N SER A 254 -2.56 6.24 -4.05
CA SER A 254 -2.72 5.59 -5.36
C SER A 254 -3.67 4.37 -5.33
N ALA A 255 -3.94 3.81 -4.15
CA ALA A 255 -4.84 2.67 -3.98
C ALA A 255 -6.25 3.10 -3.57
N ILE A 256 -7.24 2.31 -4.00
CA ILE A 256 -8.63 2.42 -3.53
C ILE A 256 -8.66 2.00 -2.05
N SER A 257 -9.31 2.80 -1.20
CA SER A 257 -9.51 2.43 0.20
C SER A 257 -10.29 1.11 0.28
N ASN A 258 -9.87 0.22 1.17
CA ASN A 258 -10.63 -0.99 1.44
C ASN A 258 -11.90 -0.60 2.21
N GLN A 259 -13.02 -0.57 1.51
CA GLN A 259 -14.33 -0.26 2.07
C GLN A 259 -15.04 -1.53 2.57
N ASN A 260 -14.29 -2.60 2.84
CA ASN A 260 -14.81 -3.77 3.51
C ASN A 260 -14.84 -3.47 5.00
N SER A 261 -16.06 -3.49 5.53
CA SER A 261 -16.30 -3.41 6.95
C SER A 261 -17.27 -4.51 7.37
N PRO A 262 -17.20 -4.99 8.62
CA PRO A 262 -18.28 -5.80 9.19
C PRO A 262 -19.63 -5.08 9.07
N ASN A 263 -20.71 -5.84 9.03
CA ASN A 263 -22.07 -5.31 8.82
C ASN A 263 -22.33 -4.14 9.79
N LYS A 264 -22.79 -2.99 9.28
CA LYS A 264 -23.08 -1.73 10.01
C LYS A 264 -21.89 -0.95 10.63
N CYS A 265 -20.63 -1.36 10.42
CA CYS A 265 -19.44 -0.57 10.79
C CYS A 265 -18.94 0.29 9.60
N ILE A 266 -19.44 1.48 9.37
CA ILE A 266 -19.12 2.26 8.17
C ILE A 266 -17.90 3.15 8.38
N SER A 267 -16.87 2.97 7.56
CA SER A 267 -15.78 3.97 7.48
C SER A 267 -16.30 5.26 6.84
N ILE A 268 -16.01 6.42 7.43
CA ILE A 268 -16.37 7.75 6.90
C ILE A 268 -15.12 8.63 6.68
N GLY A 269 -15.28 9.78 6.02
CA GLY A 269 -14.18 10.72 5.78
C GLY A 269 -13.03 10.12 4.94
N THR A 270 -11.79 10.44 5.32
CA THR A 270 -10.57 9.93 4.65
C THR A 270 -10.51 8.41 4.63
N ARG A 271 -10.93 7.75 5.73
CA ARG A 271 -10.93 6.29 5.86
C ARG A 271 -11.83 5.62 4.82
N ALA A 272 -12.97 6.23 4.52
CA ALA A 272 -13.90 5.77 3.48
C ALA A 272 -13.39 5.93 2.05
N GLY A 273 -12.35 6.75 1.85
CA GLY A 273 -11.92 7.17 0.51
C GLY A 273 -12.66 8.40 -0.03
N ASN A 274 -13.21 9.27 0.82
CA ASN A 274 -13.83 10.52 0.37
C ASN A 274 -12.82 11.56 -0.15
N VAL A 275 -11.56 11.46 0.28
CA VAL A 275 -10.50 12.36 -0.18
C VAL A 275 -10.09 11.97 -1.60
N LYS A 276 -10.20 12.90 -2.54
CA LYS A 276 -9.74 12.70 -3.92
C LYS A 276 -8.23 12.45 -3.93
N PRO A 277 -7.76 11.31 -4.47
CA PRO A 277 -6.36 10.90 -4.36
C PRO A 277 -5.31 11.92 -4.81
N SER A 278 -5.58 12.71 -5.85
CA SER A 278 -4.60 13.57 -6.49
C SER A 278 -4.64 15.04 -6.07
N THR A 279 -5.65 15.45 -5.30
CA THR A 279 -5.89 16.88 -4.99
C THR A 279 -6.36 17.16 -3.56
N GLY A 280 -6.70 16.14 -2.79
CA GLY A 280 -7.12 16.32 -1.39
C GLY A 280 -8.58 16.78 -1.20
N TYR A 281 -9.30 17.14 -2.28
CA TYR A 281 -10.71 17.56 -2.16
C TYR A 281 -11.58 16.45 -1.57
N ALA A 282 -12.34 16.80 -0.52
CA ALA A 282 -13.11 15.82 0.23
C ALA A 282 -14.52 16.30 0.62
N PHE A 283 -14.74 17.61 0.81
CA PHE A 283 -15.98 18.13 1.42
C PHE A 283 -17.25 17.68 0.69
N LYS A 284 -17.33 17.90 -0.62
CA LYS A 284 -18.47 17.46 -1.46
C LYS A 284 -18.67 15.94 -1.43
N ASN A 285 -17.57 15.18 -1.41
CA ASN A 285 -17.63 13.72 -1.34
C ASN A 285 -18.16 13.25 0.03
N MET A 286 -17.73 13.89 1.12
CA MET A 286 -18.26 13.61 2.46
C MET A 286 -19.75 13.92 2.56
N VAL A 287 -20.21 15.06 2.02
CA VAL A 287 -21.66 15.39 1.97
C VAL A 287 -22.43 14.34 1.16
N ASN A 288 -21.95 14.00 -0.04
CA ASN A 288 -22.60 12.98 -0.88
C ASN A 288 -22.62 11.62 -0.20
N HIS A 289 -21.55 11.24 0.50
CA HIS A 289 -21.46 9.99 1.25
C HIS A 289 -22.48 9.95 2.39
N SER A 290 -22.57 11.02 3.18
CA SER A 290 -23.56 11.13 4.26
C SER A 290 -24.99 11.03 3.75
N LYS A 291 -25.30 11.64 2.60
CA LYS A 291 -26.61 11.48 1.94
C LYS A 291 -26.91 10.05 1.54
N GLN A 292 -25.91 9.32 1.05
CA GLN A 292 -26.10 7.90 0.72
C GLN A 292 -26.26 7.03 1.97
N ILE A 293 -25.62 7.39 3.08
CA ILE A 293 -25.81 6.72 4.38
C ILE A 293 -27.24 6.95 4.87
N CYS A 294 -27.75 8.18 4.80
CA CYS A 294 -29.07 8.56 5.34
C CYS A 294 -30.24 8.40 4.33
N LYS A 295 -29.98 7.77 3.18
CA LYS A 295 -30.92 7.71 2.06
C LYS A 295 -32.28 7.12 2.47
N ASN A 296 -33.36 7.75 2.01
CA ASN A 296 -34.76 7.36 2.28
C ASN A 296 -35.12 7.37 3.79
N GLY A 297 -34.50 8.24 4.59
CA GLY A 297 -34.79 8.35 6.02
C GLY A 297 -34.40 7.10 6.82
N LYS A 298 -33.36 6.36 6.37
CA LYS A 298 -32.82 5.18 7.04
C LYS A 298 -31.30 5.15 6.96
N LEU A 299 -30.64 4.48 7.90
CA LEU A 299 -29.21 4.21 7.82
C LEU A 299 -28.92 3.05 6.87
N ASN A 300 -27.97 3.27 5.96
CA ASN A 300 -27.56 2.33 4.92
C ASN A 300 -26.06 2.08 5.00
N THR A 301 -25.62 0.86 4.66
CA THR A 301 -24.20 0.45 4.53
C THR A 301 -23.57 0.93 3.21
N SER A 302 -23.89 2.15 2.83
CA SER A 302 -23.46 2.78 1.60
C SER A 302 -21.95 2.98 1.57
N LYS A 303 -21.36 2.70 0.41
CA LYS A 303 -19.92 2.83 0.11
C LYS A 303 -19.67 4.07 -0.76
N VAL A 304 -18.50 4.69 -0.60
CA VAL A 304 -18.05 5.79 -1.47
C VAL A 304 -17.90 5.25 -2.89
N LYS A 305 -18.67 5.83 -3.83
CA LYS A 305 -18.65 5.45 -5.24
C LYS A 305 -17.43 6.05 -5.94
N ILE A 306 -16.45 5.21 -6.26
CA ILE A 306 -15.23 5.62 -6.97
C ILE A 306 -15.44 5.47 -8.48
N ARG A 307 -15.25 6.55 -9.23
CA ARG A 307 -15.28 6.53 -10.70
C ARG A 307 -13.93 6.02 -11.22
N LYS A 308 -13.88 4.76 -11.66
CA LYS A 308 -12.65 4.07 -12.13
C LYS A 308 -11.81 4.90 -13.11
N ARG A 309 -12.47 5.61 -14.03
CA ARG A 309 -11.87 6.54 -15.00
C ARG A 309 -11.03 7.64 -14.33
N PHE A 310 -11.61 8.38 -13.39
CA PHE A 310 -10.91 9.49 -12.73
C PHE A 310 -9.86 8.98 -11.75
N HIS A 311 -10.13 7.84 -11.11
CA HIS A 311 -9.12 7.17 -10.28
C HIS A 311 -7.88 6.78 -11.10
N PHE A 312 -8.05 6.33 -12.35
CA PHE A 312 -6.93 6.09 -13.24
C PHE A 312 -6.13 7.36 -13.53
N TYR A 313 -6.79 8.48 -13.84
CA TYR A 313 -6.11 9.78 -14.04
C TYR A 313 -5.37 10.23 -12.77
N ASP A 314 -5.98 10.04 -11.61
CA ASP A 314 -5.34 10.34 -10.32
C ASP A 314 -4.07 9.50 -10.13
N GLN A 315 -4.11 8.20 -10.44
CA GLN A 315 -2.95 7.32 -10.36
C GLN A 315 -1.83 7.77 -11.30
N LEU A 316 -2.16 8.21 -12.53
CA LEU A 316 -1.15 8.73 -13.45
C LEU A 316 -0.48 9.99 -12.89
N LEU A 317 -1.27 10.95 -12.37
CA LEU A 317 -0.71 12.16 -11.78
C LEU A 317 0.15 11.83 -10.54
N LEU A 318 -0.27 10.90 -9.68
CA LEU A 318 0.52 10.47 -8.53
C LEU A 318 1.84 9.82 -8.92
N ILE A 319 1.86 8.98 -9.97
CA ILE A 319 3.09 8.41 -10.51
C ILE A 319 4.02 9.53 -11.00
N ILE A 320 3.48 10.50 -11.75
CA ILE A 320 4.26 11.64 -12.24
C ILE A 320 4.85 12.45 -11.07
N LEU A 321 4.05 12.83 -10.08
CA LEU A 321 4.49 13.62 -8.93
C LEU A 321 5.46 12.84 -8.02
N THR A 322 5.40 11.50 -8.03
CA THR A 322 6.35 10.65 -7.29
C THR A 322 7.69 10.53 -8.01
N LEU A 323 7.68 10.23 -9.32
CA LEU A 323 8.89 9.89 -10.08
C LEU A 323 9.55 11.12 -10.72
N TRP A 324 8.76 12.12 -11.09
CA TRP A 324 9.19 13.33 -11.79
C TRP A 324 8.54 14.59 -11.18
N PRO A 325 8.79 14.89 -9.89
CA PRO A 325 8.14 16.01 -9.18
C PRO A 325 8.30 17.36 -9.90
N ASN A 326 9.45 17.60 -10.55
CA ASN A 326 9.71 18.83 -11.31
C ASN A 326 8.80 19.01 -12.53
N LYS A 327 8.03 17.97 -12.92
CA LYS A 327 7.03 18.07 -13.99
C LYS A 327 5.66 18.53 -13.49
N GLY A 328 5.41 18.56 -12.19
CA GLY A 328 4.11 19.00 -11.66
C GLY A 328 3.79 20.46 -12.00
N GLN A 329 4.69 21.40 -11.67
CA GLN A 329 4.53 22.83 -12.01
C GLN A 329 4.13 23.04 -13.49
N PRO A 330 4.92 22.61 -14.49
CA PRO A 330 4.59 22.90 -15.88
C PRO A 330 3.35 22.15 -16.38
N ILE A 331 2.93 21.05 -15.74
CA ILE A 331 1.63 20.40 -16.03
C ILE A 331 0.48 21.29 -15.57
N PHE A 332 0.52 21.76 -14.31
CA PHE A 332 -0.54 22.60 -13.75
C PHE A 332 -0.62 23.98 -14.42
N GLU A 333 0.51 24.66 -14.62
CA GLU A 333 0.54 25.94 -15.33
C GLU A 333 -0.04 25.81 -16.75
N ARG A 334 0.32 24.74 -17.46
CA ARG A 334 -0.22 24.47 -18.79
C ARG A 334 -1.72 24.20 -18.73
N LEU A 335 -2.20 23.39 -17.77
CA LEU A 335 -3.62 23.08 -17.58
C LEU A 335 -4.46 24.36 -17.50
N PHE A 336 -4.08 25.28 -16.62
CA PHE A 336 -4.81 26.54 -16.43
C PHE A 336 -4.64 27.52 -17.60
N LYS A 337 -3.58 27.39 -18.40
CA LYS A 337 -3.40 28.15 -19.63
C LYS A 337 -4.31 27.67 -20.77
N ILE A 338 -4.55 26.36 -20.87
CA ILE A 338 -5.28 25.76 -22.01
C ILE A 338 -6.76 25.50 -21.75
N LYS A 339 -7.19 25.51 -20.48
CA LYS A 339 -8.59 25.25 -20.06
C LYS A 339 -9.06 26.34 -19.10
N SER A 340 -10.33 26.69 -19.20
CA SER A 340 -10.95 27.64 -18.28
C SER A 340 -10.99 27.08 -16.86
N ALA A 341 -10.98 27.96 -15.86
CA ALA A 341 -11.11 27.55 -14.47
C ALA A 341 -12.39 26.74 -14.19
N SER A 342 -13.51 27.15 -14.78
CA SER A 342 -14.79 26.41 -14.70
C SER A 342 -14.67 24.98 -15.23
N PHE A 343 -13.91 24.76 -16.32
CA PHE A 343 -13.60 23.42 -16.82
C PHE A 343 -12.78 22.62 -15.82
N VAL A 344 -11.74 23.21 -15.22
CA VAL A 344 -10.90 22.53 -14.23
C VAL A 344 -11.72 22.12 -13.01
N LEU A 345 -12.57 23.00 -12.49
CA LEU A 345 -13.48 22.67 -11.37
C LEU A 345 -14.47 21.54 -11.75
N LYS A 346 -15.00 21.55 -12.98
CA LYS A 346 -15.84 20.44 -13.51
C LYS A 346 -15.07 19.12 -13.59
N PHE A 347 -13.80 19.16 -13.98
CA PHE A 347 -12.91 17.98 -14.03
C PHE A 347 -12.63 17.44 -12.63
N LEU A 348 -12.36 18.33 -11.66
CA LEU A 348 -12.15 17.98 -10.26
C LEU A 348 -13.40 17.38 -9.61
N ASP A 349 -14.58 17.85 -10.03
CA ASP A 349 -15.91 17.27 -9.70
C ASP A 349 -16.16 15.91 -10.37
N GLU A 350 -15.25 15.44 -11.22
CA GLU A 350 -15.37 14.22 -11.99
C GLU A 350 -16.57 14.21 -12.96
N LYS A 351 -17.02 15.40 -13.40
CA LYS A 351 -18.21 15.60 -14.25
C LYS A 351 -17.89 15.79 -15.75
N THR A 352 -16.63 15.71 -16.14
CA THR A 352 -16.22 15.80 -17.56
C THR A 352 -16.52 14.52 -18.35
N THR A 353 -16.60 14.70 -19.66
CA THR A 353 -16.73 13.65 -20.66
C THR A 353 -15.36 13.21 -21.19
N ILE A 354 -15.29 12.02 -21.78
CA ILE A 354 -14.05 11.49 -22.37
C ILE A 354 -13.52 12.41 -23.48
N LYS A 355 -14.39 13.00 -24.30
CA LYS A 355 -13.99 13.93 -25.36
C LYS A 355 -13.34 15.20 -24.80
N GLU A 356 -13.91 15.76 -23.73
CA GLU A 356 -13.37 16.90 -23.00
C GLU A 356 -11.99 16.59 -22.41
N GLU A 357 -11.84 15.40 -21.82
CA GLU A 357 -10.61 14.90 -21.20
C GLU A 357 -9.51 14.64 -22.24
N LEU A 358 -9.82 13.98 -23.36
CA LEU A 358 -8.87 13.76 -24.46
C LEU A 358 -8.38 15.08 -25.05
N SER A 359 -9.28 16.06 -25.22
CA SER A 359 -8.92 17.43 -25.65
C SER A 359 -7.99 18.12 -24.64
N MET A 360 -8.17 17.87 -23.34
CA MET A 360 -7.28 18.36 -22.30
C MET A 360 -5.92 17.67 -22.37
N PHE A 361 -5.87 16.34 -22.29
CA PHE A 361 -4.63 15.56 -22.22
C PHE A 361 -3.75 15.73 -23.47
N SER A 362 -4.33 15.77 -24.67
CA SER A 362 -3.59 16.02 -25.91
C SER A 362 -2.89 17.38 -25.94
N LYS A 363 -3.48 18.38 -25.28
CA LYS A 363 -2.93 19.73 -25.15
C LYS A 363 -2.02 19.90 -23.93
N LEU A 364 -1.98 18.94 -23.01
CA LEU A 364 -1.01 18.87 -21.90
C LEU A 364 0.31 18.24 -22.38
N GLN A 365 1.22 17.94 -21.44
CA GLN A 365 2.48 17.26 -21.72
C GLN A 365 2.28 15.75 -21.96
N ILE A 366 1.58 15.35 -23.02
CA ILE A 366 1.10 13.96 -23.22
C ILE A 366 2.18 12.88 -23.04
N GLY A 367 3.42 13.14 -23.45
CA GLY A 367 4.53 12.19 -23.32
C GLY A 367 4.80 11.73 -21.88
N ILE A 368 4.64 12.61 -20.88
CA ILE A 368 4.83 12.24 -19.47
C ILE A 368 3.69 11.37 -18.95
N PHE A 369 2.46 11.61 -19.42
CA PHE A 369 1.30 10.79 -19.10
C PHE A 369 1.41 9.40 -19.75
N ILE A 370 1.82 9.31 -21.03
CA ILE A 370 2.08 8.03 -21.70
C ILE A 370 3.16 7.25 -20.95
N LYS A 371 4.27 7.90 -20.59
CA LYS A 371 5.30 7.28 -19.76
C LYS A 371 4.72 6.76 -18.44
N SER A 372 3.89 7.56 -17.78
CA SER A 372 3.18 7.15 -16.57
C SER A 372 2.25 5.95 -16.78
N VAL A 373 1.62 5.80 -17.95
CA VAL A 373 0.78 4.63 -18.28
C VAL A 373 1.62 3.36 -18.31
N PHE A 374 2.84 3.39 -18.88
CA PHE A 374 3.74 2.24 -18.87
C PHE A 374 4.14 1.83 -17.44
N TYR A 375 4.47 2.81 -16.58
CA TYR A 375 4.76 2.54 -15.16
C TYR A 375 3.54 2.00 -14.42
N TRP A 376 2.35 2.54 -14.71
CA TRP A 376 1.10 2.07 -14.13
C TRP A 376 0.81 0.62 -14.55
N PHE A 377 0.95 0.30 -15.84
CA PHE A 377 0.74 -1.05 -16.36
C PHE A 377 1.71 -2.02 -15.72
N TYR A 378 3.01 -1.72 -15.74
CA TYR A 378 4.04 -2.52 -15.07
C TYR A 378 3.69 -2.74 -13.60
N TRP A 379 3.32 -1.68 -12.87
CA TRP A 379 2.92 -1.80 -11.46
C TRP A 379 1.70 -2.73 -11.25
N LYS A 380 0.74 -2.77 -12.17
CA LYS A 380 -0.42 -3.67 -12.05
C LYS A 380 -0.09 -5.13 -12.37
N VAL A 381 0.90 -5.39 -13.21
CA VAL A 381 1.21 -6.74 -13.69
C VAL A 381 2.52 -7.31 -13.13
N GLU A 382 3.36 -6.50 -12.46
CA GLU A 382 4.73 -6.89 -12.07
C GLU A 382 4.79 -8.19 -11.27
N LYS A 383 3.77 -8.46 -10.44
CA LYS A 383 3.72 -9.71 -9.67
C LYS A 383 3.51 -10.93 -10.58
N SER A 384 2.62 -10.81 -11.57
CA SER A 384 2.19 -11.88 -12.48
C SER A 384 3.15 -12.19 -13.65
N ILE A 385 4.12 -11.31 -13.95
CA ILE A 385 5.03 -11.49 -15.11
C ILE A 385 5.77 -12.83 -15.03
N PHE A 386 6.45 -13.11 -13.92
CA PHE A 386 7.28 -14.31 -13.79
C PHE A 386 6.47 -15.62 -13.76
N PRO A 387 5.35 -15.72 -13.00
CA PRO A 387 4.47 -16.88 -13.09
C PRO A 387 3.99 -17.16 -14.53
N LEU A 388 3.61 -16.12 -15.29
CA LEU A 388 3.22 -16.27 -16.70
C LEU A 388 4.38 -16.75 -17.57
N LEU A 389 5.59 -16.22 -17.38
CA LEU A 389 6.77 -16.66 -18.11
C LEU A 389 7.09 -18.12 -17.81
N MET A 390 7.02 -18.55 -16.55
CA MET A 390 7.23 -19.95 -16.16
C MET A 390 6.21 -20.88 -16.82
N ILE A 391 4.91 -20.55 -16.77
CA ILE A 391 3.87 -21.34 -17.46
C ILE A 391 4.14 -21.39 -18.97
N SER A 392 4.43 -20.24 -19.59
CA SER A 392 4.71 -20.18 -21.03
C SER A 392 5.92 -21.03 -21.41
N TYR A 393 6.97 -21.04 -20.57
CA TYR A 393 8.13 -21.88 -20.77
C TYR A 393 7.76 -23.36 -20.75
N LEU A 394 6.98 -23.81 -19.75
CA LEU A 394 6.57 -25.20 -19.65
C LEU A 394 5.71 -25.67 -20.84
N LEU A 395 4.85 -24.79 -21.36
CA LEU A 395 3.98 -25.09 -22.50
C LEU A 395 4.73 -25.13 -23.83
N LEU A 396 5.82 -24.35 -23.96
CA LEU A 396 6.64 -24.29 -25.17
C LEU A 396 7.81 -25.28 -25.16
N ASP A 397 8.20 -25.78 -23.98
CA ASP A 397 9.28 -26.75 -23.84
C ASP A 397 8.89 -28.11 -24.44
N SER A 398 9.55 -28.42 -25.56
CA SER A 398 9.46 -29.68 -26.31
C SER A 398 10.76 -30.50 -26.24
N SER A 399 11.65 -30.16 -25.29
CA SER A 399 12.94 -30.84 -25.18
C SER A 399 12.81 -32.29 -24.72
N ILE A 400 13.68 -33.16 -25.25
CA ILE A 400 13.71 -34.58 -24.92
C ILE A 400 14.52 -34.75 -23.63
N PRO A 401 13.96 -35.35 -22.57
CA PRO A 401 14.66 -35.57 -21.32
C PRO A 401 15.76 -36.64 -21.47
N ASN A 402 16.87 -36.48 -20.73
CA ASN A 402 17.92 -37.49 -20.65
C ASN A 402 17.65 -38.41 -19.45
N ASP A 403 17.65 -39.73 -19.67
CA ASP A 403 17.42 -40.74 -18.63
C ASP A 403 18.50 -40.72 -17.55
N ASP A 404 19.75 -40.37 -17.89
CA ASP A 404 20.88 -40.30 -16.94
C ASP A 404 20.80 -39.09 -16.00
N LEU A 405 20.05 -38.04 -16.38
CA LEU A 405 19.99 -36.76 -15.67
C LEU A 405 18.67 -36.54 -14.93
N ILE A 406 18.07 -37.60 -14.38
CA ILE A 406 16.76 -37.54 -13.69
C ILE A 406 15.72 -36.85 -14.59
N TYR A 407 15.56 -37.35 -15.83
CA TYR A 407 14.60 -36.84 -16.80
C TYR A 407 14.73 -35.34 -17.13
N LEU A 408 15.95 -34.79 -17.09
CA LEU A 408 16.21 -33.40 -17.44
C LEU A 408 16.91 -33.30 -18.81
N SER A 409 16.45 -32.38 -19.66
CA SER A 409 17.14 -32.07 -20.93
C SER A 409 18.31 -31.11 -20.70
N ASN A 410 19.27 -31.07 -21.62
CA ASN A 410 20.41 -30.13 -21.55
C ASN A 410 19.96 -28.66 -21.54
N SER A 411 18.90 -28.33 -22.29
CA SER A 411 18.32 -26.98 -22.30
C SER A 411 17.70 -26.61 -20.96
N ASN A 412 16.95 -27.54 -20.36
CA ASN A 412 16.37 -27.38 -19.03
C ASN A 412 17.47 -27.20 -17.97
N LEU A 413 18.53 -28.01 -18.03
CA LEU A 413 19.69 -27.89 -17.15
C LEU A 413 20.38 -26.53 -17.27
N PHE A 414 20.61 -26.06 -18.50
CA PHE A 414 21.21 -24.76 -18.74
C PHE A 414 20.41 -23.62 -18.10
N ILE A 415 19.08 -23.63 -18.26
CA ILE A 415 18.21 -22.59 -17.67
C ILE A 415 18.27 -22.62 -16.15
N ILE A 416 18.23 -23.80 -15.53
CA ILE A 416 18.35 -23.94 -14.08
C ILE A 416 19.71 -23.42 -13.61
N ILE A 417 20.82 -23.83 -14.24
CA ILE A 417 22.17 -23.39 -13.84
C ILE A 417 22.31 -21.86 -13.95
N VAL A 418 21.92 -21.28 -15.09
CA VAL A 418 21.99 -19.83 -15.30
C VAL A 418 21.12 -19.09 -14.29
N GLY A 419 19.89 -19.56 -14.07
CA GLY A 419 18.98 -18.98 -13.09
C GLY A 419 19.49 -19.08 -11.64
N MET A 420 20.09 -20.21 -11.29
CA MET A 420 20.73 -20.43 -9.99
C MET A 420 21.89 -19.46 -9.78
N LEU A 421 22.76 -19.27 -10.77
CA LEU A 421 23.90 -18.34 -10.66
C LEU A 421 23.47 -16.87 -10.70
N ALA A 422 22.37 -16.55 -11.38
CA ALA A 422 21.88 -15.18 -11.51
C ALA A 422 21.11 -14.70 -10.28
N ILE A 423 20.24 -15.53 -9.70
CA ILE A 423 19.34 -15.14 -8.59
C ILE A 423 19.24 -16.21 -7.50
N GLY A 424 19.22 -17.50 -7.87
CA GLY A 424 19.01 -18.61 -6.93
C GLY A 424 20.02 -18.65 -5.77
N ILE A 425 21.32 -18.73 -6.04
CA ILE A 425 22.37 -18.67 -5.00
C ILE A 425 22.57 -17.23 -4.49
N PRO A 426 22.63 -16.20 -5.37
CA PRO A 426 22.88 -14.83 -4.95
C PRO A 426 21.92 -14.26 -3.90
N HIS A 427 20.65 -14.66 -3.86
CA HIS A 427 19.73 -14.09 -2.87
C HIS A 427 20.06 -14.53 -1.42
N GLY A 428 20.49 -15.79 -1.23
CA GLY A 428 20.94 -16.28 0.09
C GLY A 428 22.31 -15.74 0.49
N ALA A 429 23.19 -15.51 -0.48
CA ALA A 429 24.50 -14.89 -0.26
C ALA A 429 24.44 -13.49 0.38
N LEU A 430 23.28 -12.84 0.36
CA LEU A 430 23.05 -11.51 0.96
C LEU A 430 22.65 -11.53 2.43
N ASP A 431 22.62 -12.69 3.09
CA ASP A 431 22.20 -12.80 4.49
C ASP A 431 23.01 -11.93 5.45
N HIS A 432 24.28 -11.68 5.16
CA HIS A 432 25.13 -10.79 5.93
C HIS A 432 24.65 -9.32 5.95
N LEU A 433 23.77 -8.92 5.03
CA LEU A 433 23.17 -7.58 4.96
C LEU A 433 21.83 -7.46 5.71
N THR A 434 21.21 -8.59 6.09
CA THR A 434 19.91 -8.60 6.81
C THR A 434 20.00 -8.03 8.22
N GLN A 435 21.23 -7.86 8.73
CA GLN A 435 21.55 -7.55 10.13
C GLN A 435 20.98 -8.56 11.13
N SER A 436 20.52 -9.74 10.69
CA SER A 436 19.77 -10.68 11.52
C SER A 436 20.66 -11.34 12.56
N LEU A 437 21.85 -11.81 12.16
CA LEU A 437 22.82 -12.45 13.06
C LEU A 437 23.78 -11.45 13.69
N ILE A 438 24.13 -10.37 12.98
CA ILE A 438 25.08 -9.33 13.44
C ILE A 438 24.54 -7.97 13.01
N LYS A 439 24.63 -6.95 13.89
CA LYS A 439 24.12 -5.59 13.59
C LYS A 439 24.84 -4.88 12.43
N ARG A 440 26.08 -5.27 12.12
CA ARG A 440 26.89 -4.69 11.04
C ARG A 440 26.53 -5.32 9.68
N GLN A 441 26.30 -4.50 8.66
CA GLN A 441 26.07 -4.91 7.26
C GLN A 441 27.39 -5.12 6.50
N LYS A 442 28.29 -5.91 7.07
CA LYS A 442 29.57 -6.26 6.42
C LYS A 442 29.86 -7.73 6.71
N ILE A 443 30.55 -8.37 5.77
CA ILE A 443 31.14 -9.69 5.99
C ILE A 443 32.15 -9.56 7.12
N THR A 444 31.95 -10.32 8.20
CA THR A 444 32.86 -10.37 9.35
C THR A 444 33.19 -11.82 9.63
N LEU A 445 34.39 -12.09 10.17
CA LEU A 445 34.77 -13.45 10.58
C LEU A 445 33.73 -14.05 11.55
N LYS A 446 33.21 -13.23 12.46
CA LYS A 446 32.13 -13.61 13.37
C LYS A 446 30.86 -14.07 12.64
N PHE A 447 30.49 -13.40 11.54
CA PHE A 447 29.34 -13.82 10.73
C PHE A 447 29.57 -15.21 10.15
N ILE A 448 30.73 -15.42 9.52
CA ILE A 448 31.09 -16.68 8.88
C ILE A 448 31.09 -17.83 9.90
N VAL A 449 31.70 -17.63 11.08
CA VAL A 449 31.74 -18.63 12.15
C VAL A 449 30.33 -19.00 12.62
N ILE A 450 29.45 -18.03 12.86
CA ILE A 450 28.06 -18.30 13.27
C ILE A 450 27.31 -19.04 12.16
N TYR A 451 27.49 -18.62 10.90
CA TYR A 451 26.82 -19.23 9.76
C TYR A 451 27.22 -20.71 9.62
N ILE A 452 28.51 -21.02 9.68
CA ILE A 452 29.03 -22.40 9.66
C ILE A 452 28.56 -23.19 10.88
N ALA A 453 28.58 -22.59 12.08
CA ALA A 453 28.12 -23.25 13.31
C ALA A 453 26.64 -23.65 13.26
N LEU A 454 25.81 -22.95 12.48
CA LEU A 454 24.41 -23.32 12.24
C LEU A 454 24.28 -24.45 11.19
N MET A 455 25.24 -24.60 10.27
CA MET A 455 25.24 -25.66 9.25
C MET A 455 25.65 -27.02 9.82
N VAL A 456 26.66 -27.05 10.71
CA VAL A 456 27.26 -28.30 11.22
C VAL A 456 26.22 -29.23 11.88
N PRO A 457 25.31 -28.76 12.77
CA PRO A 457 24.29 -29.63 13.37
C PRO A 457 23.36 -30.25 12.33
N ILE A 458 23.03 -29.53 11.26
CA ILE A 458 22.17 -30.06 10.18
C ILE A 458 22.89 -31.17 9.42
N PHE A 459 24.16 -30.97 9.11
CA PHE A 459 24.98 -32.00 8.48
C PHE A 459 25.11 -33.27 9.36
N LEU A 460 25.38 -33.08 10.65
CA LEU A 460 25.43 -34.19 11.62
C LEU A 460 24.07 -34.89 11.77
N PHE A 461 22.97 -34.16 11.64
CA PHE A 461 21.63 -34.74 11.69
C PHE A 461 21.36 -35.65 10.48
N TRP A 462 21.74 -35.22 9.27
CA TRP A 462 21.68 -36.06 8.07
C TRP A 462 22.51 -37.33 8.22
N TYR A 463 23.70 -37.22 8.82
CA TYR A 463 24.54 -38.39 9.11
C TYR A 463 23.93 -39.33 10.15
N TRP A 464 23.27 -38.79 11.18
CA TRP A 464 22.65 -39.60 12.25
C TRP A 464 21.37 -40.31 11.81
N ASN A 465 20.48 -39.61 11.11
CA ASN A 465 19.20 -40.16 10.66
C ASN A 465 18.65 -39.39 9.45
N SER A 466 18.83 -39.95 8.25
CA SER A 466 18.40 -39.34 6.99
C SER A 466 16.89 -39.06 6.93
N THR A 467 16.05 -39.96 7.46
CA THR A 467 14.58 -39.82 7.42
C THR A 467 14.10 -38.67 8.29
N LEU A 468 14.58 -38.59 9.53
CA LEU A 468 14.22 -37.49 10.44
C LEU A 468 14.80 -36.15 9.96
N ALA A 469 16.01 -36.16 9.40
CA ALA A 469 16.62 -34.98 8.80
C ALA A 469 15.84 -34.47 7.60
N LEU A 470 15.33 -35.37 6.74
CA LEU A 470 14.44 -35.03 5.62
C LEU A 470 13.14 -34.38 6.10
N ILE A 471 12.47 -34.97 7.10
CA ILE A 471 11.23 -34.41 7.67
C ILE A 471 11.50 -33.02 8.23
N PHE A 472 12.57 -32.86 9.01
CA PHE A 472 12.95 -31.57 9.55
C PHE A 472 13.24 -30.54 8.46
N PHE A 473 13.97 -30.93 7.41
CA PHE A 473 14.25 -30.10 6.25
C PHE A 473 12.99 -29.61 5.55
N ILE A 474 12.05 -30.51 5.29
CA ILE A 474 10.77 -30.18 4.65
C ILE A 474 9.98 -29.22 5.53
N LEU A 475 9.92 -29.43 6.85
CA LEU A 475 9.15 -28.58 7.77
C LEU A 475 9.69 -27.14 7.81
N TYR A 476 10.99 -26.94 8.01
CA TYR A 476 11.51 -25.57 8.05
C TYR A 476 11.51 -24.90 6.68
N SER A 477 11.67 -25.68 5.59
CA SER A 477 11.55 -25.18 4.22
C SER A 477 10.13 -24.74 3.92
N ALA A 478 9.12 -25.56 4.24
CA ALA A 478 7.71 -25.22 4.09
C ALA A 478 7.39 -23.90 4.79
N TRP A 479 7.88 -23.73 6.02
CA TRP A 479 7.73 -22.48 6.73
C TRP A 479 8.40 -21.29 6.03
N HIS A 480 9.62 -21.44 5.55
CA HIS A 480 10.36 -20.37 4.91
C HIS A 480 9.77 -19.91 3.57
N PHE A 481 9.50 -20.87 2.68
CA PHE A 481 8.87 -20.62 1.38
C PHE A 481 7.49 -19.98 1.59
N GLY A 482 6.71 -20.58 2.49
CA GLY A 482 5.39 -20.09 2.86
C GLY A 482 5.38 -18.68 3.44
N GLN A 483 6.28 -18.37 4.37
CA GLN A 483 6.40 -17.04 4.96
C GLN A 483 6.77 -15.99 3.89
N THR A 484 7.69 -16.32 2.98
CA THR A 484 8.15 -15.42 1.93
C THR A 484 7.02 -15.06 0.96
N GLU A 485 6.23 -16.04 0.52
CA GLU A 485 5.13 -15.81 -0.43
C GLU A 485 3.92 -15.13 0.21
N VAL A 486 3.53 -15.54 1.41
CA VAL A 486 2.41 -14.90 2.13
C VAL A 486 2.73 -13.43 2.45
N ASN A 487 4.00 -13.11 2.76
CA ASN A 487 4.42 -11.71 2.87
C ASN A 487 4.30 -10.96 1.53
N TYR A 488 4.69 -11.60 0.41
CA TYR A 488 4.60 -11.02 -0.93
C TYR A 488 3.15 -10.80 -1.40
N TRP A 489 2.24 -11.69 -0.99
CA TRP A 489 0.79 -11.57 -1.20
C TRP A 489 0.10 -10.62 -0.23
N GLU A 490 0.85 -10.00 0.69
CA GLU A 490 0.39 -9.05 1.71
C GLU A 490 -0.64 -9.67 2.65
N VAL A 491 -0.38 -10.91 3.06
CA VAL A 491 -1.25 -11.71 3.92
C VAL A 491 -0.56 -11.84 5.28
N ASN A 492 -1.16 -11.28 6.32
CA ASN A 492 -0.52 -11.20 7.65
C ASN A 492 -0.86 -12.41 8.53
N ASN A 493 -0.55 -13.63 8.08
CA ASN A 493 -0.75 -14.84 8.87
C ASN A 493 0.36 -15.87 8.63
N SER A 494 1.23 -16.07 9.63
CA SER A 494 2.36 -17.02 9.52
C SER A 494 1.93 -18.48 9.48
N ILE A 495 0.80 -18.83 10.10
CA ILE A 495 0.26 -20.19 10.09
C ILE A 495 -0.22 -20.51 8.67
N LEU A 496 -0.98 -19.59 8.06
CA LEU A 496 -1.41 -19.76 6.66
C LEU A 496 -0.21 -19.88 5.71
N GLY A 497 0.88 -19.13 5.99
CA GLY A 497 2.15 -19.29 5.28
C GLY A 497 2.69 -20.71 5.40
N PHE A 498 2.80 -21.24 6.61
CA PHE A 498 3.27 -22.61 6.83
C PHE A 498 2.39 -23.67 6.14
N ILE A 499 1.06 -23.56 6.25
CA ILE A 499 0.13 -24.49 5.60
C ILE A 499 0.27 -24.42 4.07
N TRP A 500 0.42 -23.22 3.51
CA TRP A 500 0.69 -23.06 2.07
C TRP A 500 2.02 -23.72 1.66
N GLY A 501 3.09 -23.52 2.43
CA GLY A 501 4.37 -24.17 2.16
C GLY A 501 4.30 -25.70 2.24
N LEU A 502 3.52 -26.25 3.19
CA LEU A 502 3.26 -27.69 3.25
C LEU A 502 2.50 -28.17 2.00
N ALA A 503 1.43 -27.46 1.62
CA ALA A 503 0.65 -27.78 0.43
C ALA A 503 1.50 -27.75 -0.84
N LEU A 504 2.43 -26.80 -0.94
CA LEU A 504 3.40 -26.72 -2.02
C LEU A 504 4.29 -27.95 -2.09
N PHE A 505 4.93 -28.34 -0.99
CA PHE A 505 5.82 -29.51 -0.99
C PHE A 505 5.05 -30.80 -1.21
N ILE A 506 3.85 -30.95 -0.61
CA ILE A 506 2.96 -32.09 -0.89
C ILE A 506 2.61 -32.13 -2.38
N SER A 507 2.28 -30.99 -2.98
CA SER A 507 1.96 -30.93 -4.41
C SER A 507 3.13 -31.38 -5.29
N ILE A 508 4.32 -30.79 -5.09
CA ILE A 508 5.52 -31.14 -5.86
C ILE A 508 5.89 -32.62 -5.65
N PHE A 509 5.96 -33.09 -4.40
CA PHE A 509 6.42 -34.45 -4.10
C PHE A 509 5.43 -35.53 -4.53
N SER A 510 4.12 -35.31 -4.35
CA SER A 510 3.11 -36.28 -4.75
C SER A 510 2.92 -36.35 -6.27
N CYS A 511 3.05 -35.24 -7.00
CA CYS A 511 2.98 -35.25 -8.46
C CYS A 511 4.22 -35.89 -9.11
N HIS A 512 5.38 -35.87 -8.43
CA HIS A 512 6.64 -36.42 -8.95
C HIS A 512 7.15 -37.58 -8.07
N TYR A 513 6.22 -38.41 -7.59
CA TYR A 513 6.50 -39.42 -6.57
C TYR A 513 7.57 -40.44 -6.99
N GLU A 514 7.55 -40.86 -8.26
CA GLU A 514 8.51 -41.85 -8.78
C GLU A 514 9.94 -41.30 -8.80
N GLU A 515 10.14 -40.08 -9.32
CA GLU A 515 11.44 -39.41 -9.32
C GLU A 515 11.94 -39.14 -7.90
N LEU A 516 11.04 -38.69 -7.02
CA LEU A 516 11.38 -38.47 -5.61
C LEU A 516 11.81 -39.78 -4.94
N SER A 517 11.08 -40.87 -5.16
CA SER A 517 11.40 -42.19 -4.60
C SER A 517 12.78 -42.66 -5.04
N LYS A 518 13.12 -42.50 -6.34
CA LYS A 518 14.46 -42.82 -6.87
C LYS A 518 15.56 -42.00 -6.17
N ILE A 519 15.36 -40.69 -5.99
CA ILE A 519 16.34 -39.82 -5.32
C ILE A 519 16.50 -40.18 -3.85
N LEU A 520 15.40 -40.45 -3.14
CA LEU A 520 15.42 -40.77 -1.71
C LEU A 520 16.01 -42.17 -1.43
N LEU A 521 15.85 -43.11 -2.35
CA LEU A 521 16.47 -44.43 -2.28
C LEU A 521 18.01 -44.32 -2.26
N LEU A 522 18.59 -43.38 -3.03
CA LEU A 522 20.04 -43.11 -2.99
C LEU A 522 20.53 -42.62 -1.61
N MET A 523 19.61 -42.13 -0.77
CA MET A 523 19.87 -41.69 0.62
C MET A 523 19.49 -42.76 1.65
N SER A 524 19.16 -43.97 1.22
CA SER A 524 18.63 -45.06 2.05
C SER A 524 17.31 -44.69 2.76
N ILE A 525 16.49 -43.85 2.12
CA ILE A 525 15.16 -43.49 2.61
C ILE A 525 14.12 -44.18 1.72
N GLU A 526 13.36 -45.11 2.31
CA GLU A 526 12.26 -45.79 1.64
C GLU A 526 10.95 -45.03 1.86
N LEU A 527 10.24 -44.72 0.76
CA LEU A 527 8.89 -44.16 0.83
C LEU A 527 7.83 -45.27 0.87
N PRO A 528 6.72 -45.07 1.58
CA PRO A 528 5.65 -46.07 1.69
C PRO A 528 4.97 -46.32 0.35
N PHE A 529 4.76 -47.58 0.00
CA PHE A 529 3.98 -47.93 -1.19
C PHE A 529 2.49 -47.59 -0.97
N PHE A 530 1.88 -46.88 -1.94
CA PHE A 530 0.46 -46.56 -1.93
C PHE A 530 -0.27 -47.37 -3.00
N THR A 531 -1.44 -47.91 -2.67
CA THR A 531 -2.31 -48.64 -3.60
C THR A 531 -3.09 -47.73 -4.56
N PHE A 532 -3.06 -46.42 -4.33
CA PHE A 532 -3.73 -45.40 -5.14
C PHE A 532 -2.70 -44.40 -5.68
N SER A 533 -3.05 -43.72 -6.78
CA SER A 533 -2.19 -42.67 -7.34
C SER A 533 -2.16 -41.45 -6.42
N VAL A 534 -0.99 -41.20 -5.82
CA VAL A 534 -0.74 -39.99 -5.02
C VAL A 534 -0.71 -38.71 -5.87
N PHE A 535 -0.65 -38.81 -7.20
CA PHE A 535 -0.72 -37.66 -8.10
C PHE A 535 -1.94 -36.78 -7.83
N TYR A 536 -3.12 -37.38 -7.63
CA TYR A 536 -4.36 -36.65 -7.37
C TYR A 536 -4.36 -35.96 -6.00
N LEU A 537 -3.63 -36.50 -5.01
CA LEU A 537 -3.41 -35.82 -3.74
C LEU A 537 -2.62 -34.53 -3.94
N GLY A 538 -1.58 -34.59 -4.79
CA GLY A 538 -0.72 -33.44 -5.10
C GLY A 538 -1.47 -32.28 -5.77
N ILE A 539 -2.45 -32.57 -6.64
CA ILE A 539 -3.32 -31.54 -7.22
C ILE A 539 -4.42 -31.12 -6.24
N GLY A 540 -5.01 -32.08 -5.52
CA GLY A 540 -6.13 -31.86 -4.61
C GLY A 540 -5.80 -30.89 -3.47
N VAL A 541 -4.59 -30.94 -2.92
CA VAL A 541 -4.16 -30.05 -1.83
C VAL A 541 -4.13 -28.57 -2.23
N LEU A 542 -4.06 -28.25 -3.54
CA LEU A 542 -4.04 -26.88 -4.05
C LEU A 542 -5.46 -26.28 -4.23
N ILE A 543 -6.51 -27.10 -4.26
CA ILE A 543 -7.89 -26.64 -4.55
C ILE A 543 -8.41 -25.61 -3.52
N PRO A 544 -8.28 -25.82 -2.19
CA PRO A 544 -8.73 -24.82 -1.21
C PRO A 544 -8.03 -23.47 -1.39
N PHE A 545 -6.75 -23.50 -1.77
CA PHE A 545 -5.95 -22.31 -2.05
C PHE A 545 -6.36 -21.61 -3.34
N LEU A 546 -6.77 -22.36 -4.37
CA LEU A 546 -7.31 -21.80 -5.61
C LEU A 546 -8.63 -21.08 -5.35
N ILE A 547 -9.54 -21.72 -4.60
CA ILE A 547 -10.81 -21.12 -4.18
C ILE A 547 -10.55 -19.82 -3.41
N TRP A 548 -9.67 -19.87 -2.42
CA TRP A 548 -9.28 -18.71 -1.65
C TRP A 548 -8.68 -17.60 -2.54
N ALA A 549 -7.78 -17.95 -3.46
CA ALA A 549 -7.16 -16.99 -4.37
C ALA A 549 -8.18 -16.31 -5.30
N ILE A 550 -9.20 -17.04 -5.77
CA ILE A 550 -10.29 -16.49 -6.58
C ILE A 550 -11.16 -15.53 -5.75
N LEU A 551 -11.58 -15.94 -4.55
CA LEU A 551 -12.42 -15.14 -3.65
C LEU A 551 -11.74 -13.81 -3.28
N TYR A 552 -10.44 -13.86 -3.00
CA TYR A 552 -9.63 -12.69 -2.61
C TYR A 552 -8.92 -12.02 -3.79
N LYS A 553 -9.22 -12.42 -5.04
CA LYS A 553 -8.69 -11.84 -6.29
C LYS A 553 -7.15 -11.78 -6.33
N LYS A 554 -6.49 -12.82 -5.85
CA LYS A 554 -5.02 -12.97 -5.80
C LYS A 554 -4.52 -13.65 -7.08
N LEU A 555 -4.45 -12.89 -8.18
CA LEU A 555 -4.05 -13.40 -9.50
C LEU A 555 -2.69 -14.13 -9.49
N ASP A 556 -1.70 -13.59 -8.78
CA ASP A 556 -0.36 -14.19 -8.66
C ASP A 556 -0.40 -15.62 -8.11
N MET A 557 -1.20 -15.85 -7.07
CA MET A 557 -1.38 -17.17 -6.46
C MET A 557 -2.13 -18.13 -7.39
N ILE A 558 -3.14 -17.64 -8.13
CA ILE A 558 -3.82 -18.44 -9.17
C ILE A 558 -2.81 -18.91 -10.22
N LEU A 559 -1.94 -18.02 -10.68
CA LEU A 559 -0.91 -18.35 -11.68
C LEU A 559 0.11 -19.35 -11.13
N ILE A 560 0.53 -19.25 -9.87
CA ILE A 560 1.43 -20.24 -9.26
C ILE A 560 0.77 -21.61 -9.11
N ILE A 561 -0.52 -21.66 -8.76
CA ILE A 561 -1.27 -22.93 -8.72
C ILE A 561 -1.37 -23.52 -10.13
N LEU A 562 -1.67 -22.71 -11.15
CA LEU A 562 -1.67 -23.16 -12.55
C LEU A 562 -0.30 -23.65 -12.99
N PHE A 563 0.78 -22.98 -12.58
CA PHE A 563 2.14 -23.44 -12.83
C PHE A 563 2.35 -24.85 -12.27
N PHE A 564 1.96 -25.14 -11.02
CA PHE A 564 2.10 -26.49 -10.45
C PHE A 564 1.28 -27.55 -11.18
N VAL A 565 0.07 -27.20 -11.66
CA VAL A 565 -0.74 -28.11 -12.48
C VAL A 565 -0.02 -28.43 -13.79
N PHE A 566 0.49 -27.44 -14.51
CA PHE A 566 1.20 -27.68 -15.78
C PHE A 566 2.56 -28.39 -15.57
N SER A 567 3.27 -28.06 -14.49
CA SER A 567 4.57 -28.63 -14.19
C SER A 567 4.49 -30.07 -13.70
N SER A 568 3.32 -30.56 -13.29
CA SER A 568 3.11 -31.95 -12.84
C SER A 568 3.41 -33.01 -13.90
N THR A 569 3.55 -32.61 -15.17
CA THR A 569 3.92 -33.47 -16.31
C THR A 569 5.40 -33.39 -16.67
N LYS A 570 6.19 -32.65 -15.91
CA LYS A 570 7.61 -32.36 -16.17
C LYS A 570 8.45 -32.95 -15.04
N SER A 571 9.78 -32.95 -15.17
CA SER A 571 10.66 -33.49 -14.12
C SER A 571 10.57 -32.71 -12.81
N LEU A 572 10.78 -33.39 -11.68
CA LEU A 572 10.83 -32.81 -10.34
C LEU A 572 11.82 -31.66 -10.25
N LEU A 573 13.04 -31.86 -10.79
CA LEU A 573 14.12 -30.89 -10.72
C LEU A 573 13.79 -29.62 -11.52
N LEU A 574 13.15 -29.74 -12.68
CA LEU A 574 12.68 -28.59 -13.45
C LEU A 574 11.57 -27.85 -12.70
N THR A 575 10.56 -28.56 -12.20
CA THR A 575 9.44 -27.98 -11.46
C THR A 575 9.93 -27.20 -10.25
N PHE A 576 10.73 -27.84 -9.39
CA PHE A 576 11.27 -27.20 -8.20
C PHE A 576 12.27 -26.09 -8.56
N GLY A 577 13.15 -26.31 -9.55
CA GLY A 577 14.16 -25.33 -9.97
C GLY A 577 13.55 -24.04 -10.50
N LEU A 578 12.58 -24.12 -11.42
CA LEU A 578 11.88 -22.93 -11.94
C LEU A 578 11.18 -22.17 -10.82
N TYR A 579 10.47 -22.88 -9.94
CA TYR A 579 9.78 -22.28 -8.80
C TYR A 579 10.76 -21.63 -7.82
N PHE A 580 11.82 -22.34 -7.43
CA PHE A 580 12.83 -21.83 -6.51
C PHE A 580 13.50 -20.58 -7.06
N ILE A 581 13.90 -20.55 -8.34
CA ILE A 581 14.65 -19.44 -8.94
C ILE A 581 13.73 -18.25 -9.21
N PHE A 582 12.66 -18.46 -9.98
CA PHE A 582 11.89 -17.37 -10.59
C PHE A 582 10.72 -16.90 -9.72
N GLN A 583 10.28 -17.72 -8.77
CA GLN A 583 9.27 -17.32 -7.79
C GLN A 583 9.92 -17.01 -6.44
N HIS A 584 10.44 -18.02 -5.74
CA HIS A 584 10.88 -17.86 -4.36
C HIS A 584 12.11 -16.93 -4.20
N SER A 585 13.22 -17.24 -4.88
CA SER A 585 14.48 -16.50 -4.78
C SER A 585 14.33 -15.06 -5.27
N ARG A 586 13.59 -14.85 -6.36
CA ARG A 586 13.25 -13.52 -6.89
C ARG A 586 12.45 -12.68 -5.89
N ILE A 587 11.47 -13.28 -5.21
CA ILE A 587 10.69 -12.58 -4.18
C ILE A 587 11.60 -12.21 -2.99
N GLY A 588 12.41 -13.15 -2.51
CA GLY A 588 13.39 -12.91 -1.45
C GLY A 588 14.35 -11.77 -1.80
N TRP A 589 14.89 -11.79 -3.03
CA TRP A 589 15.72 -10.73 -3.59
C TRP A 589 15.01 -9.37 -3.57
N SER A 590 13.77 -9.30 -4.06
CA SER A 590 12.97 -8.07 -4.07
C SER A 590 12.75 -7.52 -2.65
N HIS A 591 12.45 -8.38 -1.68
CA HIS A 591 12.28 -7.96 -0.29
C HIS A 591 13.57 -7.36 0.30
N LEU A 592 14.72 -7.99 0.05
CA LEU A 592 16.03 -7.47 0.45
C LEU A 592 16.35 -6.14 -0.24
N GLN A 593 16.12 -6.07 -1.56
CA GLN A 593 16.34 -4.86 -2.36
C GLN A 593 15.57 -3.67 -1.80
N ASN A 594 14.27 -3.86 -1.57
CA ASN A 594 13.38 -2.82 -1.08
C ASN A 594 13.78 -2.35 0.32
N LYS A 595 14.28 -3.24 1.18
CA LYS A 595 14.71 -2.88 2.53
C LYS A 595 16.08 -2.20 2.56
N LEU A 596 17.02 -2.63 1.72
CA LEU A 596 18.38 -2.10 1.65
C LEU A 596 18.48 -0.83 0.80
N ASN A 597 17.49 -0.58 -0.07
CA ASN A 597 17.48 0.52 -1.03
C ASN A 597 18.72 0.50 -1.95
N TYR A 598 19.12 -0.71 -2.38
CA TYR A 598 20.26 -0.93 -3.28
C TYR A 598 19.80 -1.22 -4.72
N SER A 599 20.64 -0.90 -5.70
CA SER A 599 20.43 -1.35 -7.09
C SER A 599 20.70 -2.86 -7.22
N ASN A 600 20.10 -3.51 -8.22
CA ASN A 600 20.34 -4.93 -8.50
C ASN A 600 21.84 -5.22 -8.72
N THR A 601 22.54 -4.33 -9.43
CA THR A 601 23.99 -4.44 -9.63
C THR A 601 24.76 -4.44 -8.32
N LYS A 602 24.43 -3.51 -7.40
CA LYS A 602 25.08 -3.44 -6.10
C LYS A 602 24.77 -4.67 -5.24
N MET A 603 23.56 -5.19 -5.30
CA MET A 603 23.20 -6.44 -4.63
C MET A 603 24.02 -7.60 -5.18
N PHE A 604 24.11 -7.77 -6.50
CA PHE A 604 24.89 -8.84 -7.11
C PHE A 604 26.37 -8.77 -6.71
N ILE A 605 26.96 -7.58 -6.74
CA ILE A 605 28.35 -7.37 -6.30
C ILE A 605 28.56 -7.80 -4.83
N ASN A 606 27.61 -7.49 -3.94
CA ASN A 606 27.70 -7.91 -2.54
C ASN A 606 27.51 -9.43 -2.34
N ALA A 607 26.81 -10.10 -3.26
CA ALA A 607 26.61 -11.55 -3.21
C ALA A 607 27.84 -12.33 -3.73
N LEU A 608 28.63 -11.73 -4.63
CA LEU A 608 29.76 -12.39 -5.32
C LEU A 608 30.72 -13.15 -4.40
N PRO A 609 31.20 -12.62 -3.26
CA PRO A 609 32.17 -13.35 -2.42
C PRO A 609 31.64 -14.70 -1.93
N PHE A 610 30.37 -14.74 -1.49
CA PHE A 610 29.75 -15.99 -1.05
C PHE A 610 29.36 -16.89 -2.22
N ASN A 611 28.95 -16.33 -3.36
CA ASN A 611 28.68 -17.12 -4.56
C ASN A 611 29.94 -17.84 -5.06
N ILE A 612 31.04 -17.11 -5.19
CA ILE A 612 32.34 -17.66 -5.61
C ILE A 612 32.81 -18.68 -4.58
N GLY A 613 32.71 -18.36 -3.28
CA GLY A 613 33.05 -19.28 -2.20
C GLY A 613 32.24 -20.58 -2.25
N ALA A 614 30.93 -20.51 -2.50
CA ALA A 614 30.06 -21.67 -2.62
C ALA A 614 30.43 -22.53 -3.84
N ILE A 615 30.70 -21.91 -5.00
CA ILE A 615 31.13 -22.63 -6.21
C ILE A 615 32.48 -23.33 -5.96
N ILE A 616 33.46 -22.62 -5.41
CA ILE A 616 34.78 -23.20 -5.10
C ILE A 616 34.64 -24.37 -4.12
N LEU A 617 33.89 -24.19 -3.04
CA LEU A 617 33.68 -25.25 -2.04
C LEU A 617 33.01 -26.47 -2.66
N PHE A 618 31.99 -26.26 -3.49
CA PHE A 618 31.30 -27.35 -4.18
C PHE A 618 32.22 -28.09 -5.14
N THR A 619 33.00 -27.38 -5.98
CA THR A 619 33.96 -28.00 -6.91
C THR A 619 35.06 -28.75 -6.17
N LEU A 620 35.60 -28.20 -5.08
CA LEU A 620 36.60 -28.88 -4.27
C LEU A 620 36.04 -30.14 -3.64
N PHE A 621 34.83 -30.08 -3.08
CA PHE A 621 34.16 -31.23 -2.47
C PHE A 621 33.87 -32.34 -3.49
N TYR A 622 33.37 -31.96 -4.66
CA TYR A 622 33.10 -32.88 -5.77
C TYR A 622 34.37 -33.60 -6.24
N ASN A 623 35.45 -32.86 -6.46
CA ASN A 623 36.73 -33.42 -6.90
C ASN A 623 37.41 -34.27 -5.80
N PHE A 624 37.37 -33.82 -4.55
CA PHE A 624 38.01 -34.50 -3.43
C PHE A 624 37.37 -35.87 -3.14
N LEU A 625 36.04 -35.95 -3.20
CA LEU A 625 35.31 -37.19 -2.95
C LEU A 625 35.14 -38.08 -4.19
N GLN A 626 35.66 -37.66 -5.36
CA GLN A 626 35.51 -38.36 -6.63
C GLN A 626 34.06 -38.82 -6.87
N LEU A 627 33.10 -37.92 -6.61
CA LEU A 627 31.68 -38.27 -6.60
C LEU A 627 31.23 -38.67 -8.00
N ASN A 628 30.64 -39.87 -8.13
CA ASN A 628 29.82 -40.18 -9.29
C ASN A 628 28.55 -39.29 -9.29
N LEU A 629 27.79 -39.31 -10.39
CA LEU A 629 26.62 -38.44 -10.55
C LEU A 629 25.59 -38.64 -9.42
N GLU A 630 25.31 -39.89 -9.06
CA GLU A 630 24.32 -40.27 -8.03
C GLU A 630 24.72 -39.77 -6.63
N LEU A 631 25.95 -40.04 -6.18
CA LEU A 631 26.45 -39.52 -4.90
C LEU A 631 26.56 -37.99 -4.94
N GLY A 632 26.89 -37.42 -6.10
CA GLY A 632 26.88 -35.99 -6.34
C GLY A 632 25.52 -35.35 -6.06
N ILE A 633 24.42 -35.97 -6.51
CA ILE A 633 23.05 -35.51 -6.25
C ILE A 633 22.71 -35.58 -4.75
N VAL A 634 23.03 -36.70 -4.09
CA VAL A 634 22.78 -36.91 -2.65
C VAL A 634 23.49 -35.85 -1.81
N TYR A 635 24.79 -35.67 -2.01
CA TYR A 635 25.56 -34.69 -1.24
C TYR A 635 25.19 -33.25 -1.59
N SER A 636 24.80 -32.96 -2.84
CA SER A 636 24.26 -31.65 -3.22
C SER A 636 22.99 -31.32 -2.44
N PHE A 637 22.10 -32.31 -2.26
CA PHE A 637 20.87 -32.15 -1.49
C PHE A 637 21.13 -31.94 0.01
N ILE A 638 22.01 -32.73 0.62
CA ILE A 638 22.43 -32.56 2.03
C ILE A 638 23.09 -31.19 2.22
N PHE A 639 23.97 -30.79 1.30
CA PHE A 639 24.62 -29.48 1.34
C PHE A 639 23.61 -28.33 1.23
N LEU A 640 22.64 -28.44 0.31
CA LEU A 640 21.55 -27.47 0.17
C LEU A 640 20.74 -27.37 1.46
N SER A 641 20.41 -28.48 2.11
CA SER A 641 19.74 -28.50 3.39
C SER A 641 20.56 -27.74 4.45
N ALA A 642 21.84 -28.09 4.61
CA ALA A 642 22.71 -27.46 5.60
C ALA A 642 22.87 -25.94 5.38
N ILE A 643 23.10 -25.50 4.13
CA ILE A 643 23.30 -24.06 3.83
C ILE A 643 22.00 -23.26 3.89
N SER A 644 20.85 -23.89 3.64
CA SER A 644 19.54 -23.23 3.68
C SER A 644 19.09 -22.91 5.10
N PHE A 645 19.48 -23.71 6.10
CA PHE A 645 19.02 -23.51 7.49
C PHE A 645 19.43 -22.14 8.09
N PRO A 646 20.71 -21.72 8.04
CA PRO A 646 21.09 -20.38 8.46
C PRO A 646 20.36 -19.27 7.68
N HIS A 647 20.12 -19.49 6.38
CA HIS A 647 19.38 -18.55 5.53
C HIS A 647 17.94 -18.38 5.98
N VAL A 648 17.24 -19.47 6.25
CA VAL A 648 15.87 -19.47 6.78
C VAL A 648 15.79 -18.66 8.08
N ILE A 649 16.77 -18.84 8.99
CA ILE A 649 16.86 -18.06 10.23
C ILE A 649 17.07 -16.56 9.92
N CYS A 650 18.01 -16.22 9.03
CA CYS A 650 18.30 -14.83 8.67
C CYS A 650 17.08 -14.12 8.11
N MET A 651 16.37 -14.76 7.17
CA MET A 651 15.18 -14.20 6.54
C MET A 651 13.99 -14.12 7.50
N HIS A 652 13.81 -15.10 8.38
CA HIS A 652 12.75 -15.03 9.39
C HIS A 652 12.93 -13.82 10.33
N LEU A 653 14.15 -13.63 10.85
CA LEU A 653 14.48 -12.51 11.71
C LEU A 653 14.37 -11.18 10.97
N PHE A 654 14.73 -11.15 9.69
CA PHE A 654 14.54 -10.01 8.80
C PHE A 654 13.06 -9.62 8.68
N TYR A 655 12.17 -10.59 8.41
CA TYR A 655 10.73 -10.32 8.33
C TYR A 655 10.14 -9.88 9.67
N LYS A 656 10.58 -10.43 10.80
CA LYS A 656 10.16 -9.97 12.14
C LYS A 656 10.53 -8.51 12.40
N LYS A 657 11.71 -8.06 11.96
CA LYS A 657 12.12 -6.65 12.06
C LYS A 657 11.29 -5.71 11.18
N ILE A 658 10.81 -6.20 10.03
CA ILE A 658 9.94 -5.43 9.14
C ILE A 658 8.52 -5.31 9.70
N LYS A 659 8.02 -6.37 10.34
CA LYS A 659 6.63 -6.42 10.86
C LYS A 659 6.41 -5.71 12.20
N LYS A 660 7.45 -5.34 12.95
CA LYS A 660 7.26 -4.53 14.16
C LYS A 660 6.86 -3.10 13.77
N PRO A 661 5.66 -2.62 14.15
CA PRO A 661 5.41 -1.19 14.14
C PRO A 661 6.39 -0.56 15.16
N PHE A 662 7.03 0.53 14.77
CA PHE A 662 7.50 1.51 15.75
C PHE A 662 6.30 2.27 16.29
#